data_AF-A0A954FAY2-F1
#
_entry.id   AF-A0A954FAY2-F1
#
_cell.length_a   1.000
_cell.length_b   1.000
_cell.length_c   1.000
_cell.angle_alpha   90.00
_cell.angle_beta   90.00
_cell.angle_gamma   90.00
#
_symmetry.space_group_name_H-M   'P 1'
#
loop_
_entity.id
_entity.type
_entity.pdbx_description
1 polymer ?
#
loop_
_entity_poly.entity_id
_entity_poly.type
_entity_poly.pdbx_seq_one_letter_code
_entity_poly.pdbx_strand_id
1 'polypeptide(L)'
;MNLAPEVHTTHFNLANALAKTEEPEATEQSYLQALQLAPHHLDSLKNYAVFLTAQKRYEDAISVLRKAVILRPDCWELLNNLGIVYSEQKEFEIAIKCFQDASKLAPENHEIVFHLGKALEEAKQLPSAMITYREVLAKHPNHPGAAFHLGSLCASLGDLEYAYEIFQKLYQSDSTNTASLYGMGSIRLRQGKVGSAVGYFELLVELEPSHLQSRLKLIELYSSQLRNEEAENQVELAIKEHPENASLWNYRGHFSNSRRQTKKALKYFQRAQELDDKYVPAYLNLATLYQSTGQYEEAKEALEKAYALQPLPEYRLAIASLLPPIPASLEAIEEVRHSFMQKIEGMHKDGVQIDASIKLTPGTFYLAYQGYNDRPLLERMVELHLLKNTLSWDPQNPTVKRDGRIRIGFISSLFYKHTIGSLMKGIIENFDREKYHVITISPTKYTDSVAQEIRNNSDEYVFLGIELRQASQMLQSLELDVLFYADIGMDPFIFSLATTRHAPVQCVTWGHPITTGLKTIDYFISSKLIEPEDAQEHYTEQLVQLDSLPSYYYRPALPDNIKNRAAFGLSDDEHVYACPQTLFKIHPEFDQILAGILKQDPKARIVMIRDQTSKWKDLVVTRFKKTFPDLVDRILFLRGMPTPDFLNLIYISDVLLDPLHFGGGNTSYQSMAIGTPVVTLPAKYMRGRGMLAVYNKMGLQDCVVSSIEEYIDLACRIGSDESFRDQLRLKILSKSHLIFEDVNTVREMETFFESALKHCETRQSVNQSSLCLSSSDTSKESSMDASSNQPGNADQIKLLNSAMQNYTCPACGYHIAVQFYDGGLLPLTTLAWPQSCEEAQAMERLPHDFMRCVDCGHISNAAFDYAKVPYSDKPNLMFNKGAIWSEHLQKVCDLISIRLPENPTVVEIGCGEGHLLRSLAKKIPWGKFIGFDPNAEIETEDGLIEARAMLFEPGVHLAELKPDLIISRHVFEHLMNPLGFAQEVAFAANVADCATSLFIEVPCIDGVLAAGRTVDFFYEHNSHFTTQSLERLLKRCATSVDLIETSYNDEVIYGLASFQPQSHQVELARQAIAFQEKALQSATNLAVQFDELTNSGKRTAIWGGTGKAAAFINQHKLDKQRFPTVIDSDLNKVGTFVPGTGQEILFRDKLVENPVDVILIATQWRAADIVLEIQRNQIQFETILIEYQGKLIDYFQDQHPYRSSKMEAKVPRPQFLTQKMRQRESEELDLN
;
A
#
# COMPACT_ATOMS: atom_id res chain seq x y z
N MET A 1 -5.64 14.70 -61.24
CA MET A 1 -5.12 15.92 -61.91
C MET A 1 -4.05 15.49 -62.90
N ASN A 2 -4.02 16.04 -64.12
CA ASN A 2 -2.88 15.83 -65.02
C ASN A 2 -1.74 16.73 -64.54
N LEU A 3 -0.80 16.10 -63.83
CA LEU A 3 0.42 16.74 -63.33
C LEU A 3 1.47 16.79 -64.45
N ALA A 4 2.30 17.84 -64.48
CA ALA A 4 3.38 17.96 -65.46
C ALA A 4 4.44 16.86 -65.17
N PRO A 5 4.61 15.84 -66.04
CA PRO A 5 5.27 14.59 -65.67
C PRO A 5 6.81 14.65 -65.62
N GLU A 6 7.41 15.83 -65.82
CA GLU A 6 8.85 16.03 -65.91
C GLU A 6 9.44 16.82 -64.72
N VAL A 7 8.63 17.12 -63.69
CA VAL A 7 9.07 17.95 -62.54
C VAL A 7 9.16 17.12 -61.25
N HIS A 8 10.38 16.91 -60.75
CA HIS A 8 10.65 16.08 -59.56
C HIS A 8 9.87 16.51 -58.31
N THR A 9 9.65 17.81 -58.08
CA THR A 9 8.91 18.32 -56.91
C THR A 9 7.45 17.89 -56.90
N THR A 10 6.87 17.64 -58.08
CA THR A 10 5.49 17.16 -58.21
C THR A 10 5.37 15.70 -57.75
N HIS A 11 6.30 14.84 -58.14
CA HIS A 11 6.35 13.45 -57.66
C HIS A 11 6.72 13.36 -56.17
N PHE A 12 7.60 14.24 -55.67
CA PHE A 12 7.91 14.34 -54.23
C PHE A 12 6.70 14.73 -53.38
N ASN A 13 5.94 15.75 -53.80
CA ASN A 13 4.74 16.17 -53.08
C ASN A 13 3.63 15.11 -53.14
N LEU A 14 3.49 14.41 -54.26
CA LEU A 14 2.60 13.25 -54.37
C LEU A 14 3.02 12.12 -53.41
N ALA A 15 4.30 11.79 -53.34
CA ALA A 15 4.82 10.78 -52.41
C ALA A 15 4.54 11.14 -50.94
N ASN A 16 4.78 12.39 -50.53
CA ASN A 16 4.46 12.86 -49.18
C ASN A 16 2.95 12.84 -48.86
N ALA A 17 2.08 12.91 -49.87
CA ALA A 17 0.63 12.80 -49.71
C ALA A 17 0.18 11.34 -49.59
N LEU A 18 0.67 10.45 -50.48
CA LEU A 18 0.40 9.02 -50.46
C LEU A 18 0.94 8.33 -49.20
N ALA A 19 2.07 8.81 -48.67
CA ALA A 19 2.64 8.35 -47.40
C ALA A 19 1.68 8.54 -46.21
N LYS A 20 0.72 9.48 -46.30
CA LYS A 20 -0.29 9.74 -45.27
C LYS A 20 -1.59 8.93 -45.47
N THR A 21 -1.76 8.29 -46.61
CA THR A 21 -2.93 7.45 -46.93
C THR A 21 -2.62 5.96 -46.90
N GLU A 22 -1.47 5.58 -46.33
CA GLU A 22 -1.02 4.19 -46.15
C GLU A 22 -0.99 3.35 -47.45
N GLU A 23 -0.67 3.98 -48.59
CA GLU A 23 -0.47 3.29 -49.88
C GLU A 23 1.04 3.07 -50.15
N PRO A 24 1.68 2.00 -49.65
CA PRO A 24 3.13 1.87 -49.66
C PRO A 24 3.73 1.79 -51.06
N GLU A 25 3.14 0.99 -51.96
CA GLU A 25 3.68 0.77 -53.30
C GLU A 25 3.63 2.05 -54.17
N ALA A 26 2.52 2.79 -54.09
CA ALA A 26 2.35 4.06 -54.81
C ALA A 26 3.24 5.17 -54.23
N THR A 27 3.46 5.16 -52.92
CA THR A 27 4.39 6.06 -52.22
C THR A 27 5.83 5.82 -52.66
N GLU A 28 6.29 4.56 -52.64
CA GLU A 28 7.65 4.18 -53.07
C GLU A 28 7.90 4.52 -54.54
N GLN A 29 6.96 4.18 -55.45
CA GLN A 29 7.07 4.56 -56.86
C GLN A 29 7.18 6.08 -57.06
N SER A 30 6.41 6.87 -56.29
CA SER A 30 6.44 8.33 -56.38
C SER A 30 7.77 8.92 -55.87
N TYR A 31 8.33 8.39 -54.77
CA TYR A 31 9.67 8.79 -54.32
C TYR A 31 10.77 8.39 -55.32
N LEU A 32 10.70 7.18 -55.88
CA LEU A 32 11.66 6.71 -56.88
C LEU A 32 11.61 7.54 -58.17
N GLN A 33 10.42 7.93 -58.65
CA GLN A 33 10.26 8.84 -59.78
C GLN A 33 10.83 10.24 -59.50
N ALA A 34 10.58 10.79 -58.31
CA ALA A 34 11.18 12.06 -57.89
C ALA A 34 12.72 12.00 -57.88
N LEU A 35 13.29 10.90 -57.38
CA LEU A 35 14.73 10.67 -57.35
C LEU A 35 15.32 10.30 -58.71
N GLN A 36 14.55 9.74 -59.65
CA GLN A 36 14.99 9.53 -61.03
C GLN A 36 15.13 10.87 -61.77
N LEU A 37 14.18 11.79 -61.57
CA LEU A 37 14.21 13.13 -62.15
C LEU A 37 15.22 14.07 -61.46
N ALA A 38 15.50 13.87 -60.17
CA ALA A 38 16.50 14.63 -59.43
C ALA A 38 17.28 13.74 -58.41
N PRO A 39 18.32 13.00 -58.86
CA PRO A 39 19.06 12.03 -58.03
C PRO A 39 19.78 12.57 -56.79
N HIS A 40 19.87 13.90 -56.66
CA HIS A 40 20.53 14.59 -55.55
C HIS A 40 19.58 15.50 -54.76
N HIS A 41 18.26 15.38 -54.96
CA HIS A 41 17.28 16.15 -54.20
C HIS A 41 17.17 15.63 -52.75
N LEU A 42 17.80 16.37 -51.83
CA LEU A 42 18.01 15.94 -50.44
C LEU A 42 16.70 15.71 -49.67
N ASP A 43 15.66 16.51 -49.88
CA ASP A 43 14.38 16.30 -49.19
C ASP A 43 13.65 15.05 -49.69
N SER A 44 13.79 14.69 -50.97
CA SER A 44 13.30 13.40 -51.47
C SER A 44 14.08 12.23 -50.87
N LEU A 45 15.40 12.31 -50.76
CA LEU A 45 16.21 11.26 -50.13
C LEU A 45 15.85 11.09 -48.63
N LYS A 46 15.75 12.21 -47.90
CA LYS A 46 15.39 12.25 -46.48
C LYS A 46 14.02 11.63 -46.21
N ASN A 47 12.97 12.12 -46.88
CA ASN A 47 11.61 11.65 -46.62
C ASN A 47 11.39 10.22 -47.13
N TYR A 48 12.06 9.82 -48.22
CA TYR A 48 12.03 8.44 -48.69
C TYR A 48 12.67 7.47 -47.67
N ALA A 49 13.78 7.86 -47.04
CA ALA A 49 14.37 7.06 -45.97
C ALA A 49 13.47 6.97 -44.73
N VAL A 50 12.79 8.06 -44.34
CA VAL A 50 11.79 8.04 -43.25
C VAL A 50 10.64 7.07 -43.58
N PHE A 51 10.14 7.09 -44.82
CA PHE A 51 9.14 6.14 -45.29
C PHE A 51 9.65 4.68 -45.23
N LEU A 52 10.87 4.40 -45.72
CA LEU A 52 11.48 3.07 -45.64
C LEU A 52 11.65 2.58 -44.18
N THR A 53 11.98 3.49 -43.27
CA THR A 53 12.07 3.22 -41.83
C THR A 53 10.71 2.83 -41.24
N ALA A 54 9.64 3.54 -41.59
CA ALA A 54 8.28 3.20 -41.19
C ALA A 54 7.84 1.82 -41.71
N GLN A 55 8.31 1.43 -42.91
CA GLN A 55 8.12 0.09 -43.48
C GLN A 55 9.10 -0.98 -42.93
N LYS A 56 9.89 -0.65 -41.89
CA LYS A 56 10.91 -1.52 -41.27
C LYS A 56 12.00 -2.02 -42.23
N ARG A 57 12.21 -1.33 -43.36
CA ARG A 57 13.27 -1.60 -44.35
C ARG A 57 14.52 -0.80 -44.01
N TYR A 58 15.11 -1.12 -42.86
CA TYR A 58 16.17 -0.31 -42.25
C TYR A 58 17.45 -0.27 -43.09
N GLU A 59 17.84 -1.36 -43.74
CA GLU A 59 19.03 -1.43 -44.59
C GLU A 59 18.91 -0.53 -45.83
N ASP A 60 17.73 -0.48 -46.45
CA ASP A 60 17.42 0.41 -47.56
C ASP A 60 17.44 1.87 -47.10
N ALA A 61 16.80 2.17 -45.95
CA ALA A 61 16.81 3.51 -45.36
C ALA A 61 18.23 4.00 -45.05
N ILE A 62 19.09 3.15 -44.47
CA ILE A 62 20.52 3.43 -44.23
C ILE A 62 21.26 3.65 -45.55
N SER A 63 20.98 2.86 -46.61
CA SER A 63 21.61 3.07 -47.92
C SER A 63 21.25 4.43 -48.53
N VAL A 64 19.99 4.85 -48.42
CA VAL A 64 19.51 6.16 -48.89
C VAL A 64 20.09 7.30 -48.05
N LEU A 65 20.09 7.18 -46.72
CA LEU A 65 20.65 8.21 -45.82
C LEU A 65 22.17 8.35 -45.98
N ARG A 66 22.93 7.25 -46.10
CA ARG A 66 24.38 7.31 -46.37
C ARG A 66 24.68 8.04 -47.69
N LYS A 67 23.89 7.84 -48.74
CA LYS A 67 24.02 8.60 -50.00
C LYS A 67 23.74 10.09 -49.78
N ALA A 68 22.70 10.43 -49.01
CA ALA A 68 22.37 11.82 -48.69
C ALA A 68 23.47 12.51 -47.85
N VAL A 69 24.05 11.81 -46.86
CA VAL A 69 25.17 12.31 -46.03
C VAL A 69 26.43 12.52 -46.86
N ILE A 70 26.71 11.70 -47.88
CA ILE A 70 27.83 11.95 -48.81
C ILE A 70 27.60 13.24 -49.63
N LEU A 71 26.35 13.55 -50.00
CA LEU A 71 26.00 14.76 -50.75
C LEU A 71 26.00 16.03 -49.88
N ARG A 72 25.64 15.92 -48.60
CA ARG A 72 25.71 17.01 -47.62
C ARG A 72 26.18 16.47 -46.23
N PRO A 73 27.49 16.41 -45.97
CA PRO A 73 28.04 15.87 -44.72
C PRO A 73 27.75 16.73 -43.48
N ASP A 74 27.45 18.01 -43.68
CA ASP A 74 27.16 19.05 -42.69
C ASP A 74 25.65 19.18 -42.38
N CYS A 75 24.85 18.16 -42.69
CA CYS A 75 23.41 18.12 -42.45
C CYS A 75 23.06 17.39 -41.13
N TRP A 76 22.71 18.13 -40.09
CA TRP A 76 22.32 17.53 -38.81
C TRP A 76 21.05 16.66 -38.94
N GLU A 77 20.11 17.02 -39.82
CA GLU A 77 18.87 16.26 -40.05
C GLU A 77 19.15 14.84 -40.57
N LEU A 78 20.14 14.70 -41.45
CA LEU A 78 20.50 13.42 -42.04
C LEU A 78 21.23 12.53 -41.04
N LEU A 79 22.09 13.12 -40.20
CA LEU A 79 22.77 12.40 -39.12
C LEU A 79 21.79 11.99 -38.00
N ASN A 80 20.85 12.86 -37.61
CA ASN A 80 19.79 12.53 -36.67
C ASN A 80 18.91 11.38 -37.20
N ASN A 81 18.43 11.48 -38.43
CA ASN A 81 17.61 10.41 -39.02
C ASN A 81 18.39 9.11 -39.17
N LEU A 82 19.68 9.16 -39.53
CA LEU A 82 20.54 7.98 -39.58
C LEU A 82 20.74 7.36 -38.19
N GLY A 83 20.87 8.19 -37.15
CA GLY A 83 20.89 7.74 -35.75
C GLY A 83 19.62 7.00 -35.35
N ILE A 84 18.44 7.54 -35.69
CA ILE A 84 17.14 6.90 -35.42
C ILE A 84 17.07 5.50 -36.05
N VAL A 85 17.48 5.35 -37.31
CA VAL A 85 17.43 4.03 -37.99
C VAL A 85 18.40 3.02 -37.37
N TYR A 86 19.60 3.44 -36.93
CA TYR A 86 20.51 2.54 -36.20
C TYR A 86 19.98 2.16 -34.81
N SER A 87 19.29 3.07 -34.10
CA SER A 87 18.59 2.72 -32.84
C SER A 87 17.51 1.67 -33.07
N GLU A 88 16.70 1.77 -34.12
CA GLU A 88 15.70 0.75 -34.49
C GLU A 88 16.33 -0.61 -34.85
N GLN A 89 17.53 -0.61 -35.43
CA GLN A 89 18.34 -1.83 -35.64
C GLN A 89 19.05 -2.35 -34.36
N LYS A 90 18.99 -1.61 -33.25
CA LYS A 90 19.73 -1.87 -31.99
C LYS A 90 21.25 -1.73 -32.09
N GLU A 91 21.73 -1.02 -33.11
CA GLU A 91 23.14 -0.67 -33.32
C GLU A 91 23.50 0.62 -32.55
N PHE A 92 23.28 0.59 -31.24
CA PHE A 92 23.21 1.80 -30.40
C PHE A 92 24.49 2.63 -30.40
N GLU A 93 25.68 2.01 -30.44
CA GLU A 93 26.96 2.76 -30.47
C GLU A 93 27.12 3.58 -31.77
N ILE A 94 26.57 3.10 -32.89
CA ILE A 94 26.56 3.84 -34.16
C ILE A 94 25.52 4.95 -34.09
N ALA A 95 24.35 4.69 -33.50
CA ALA A 95 23.29 5.68 -33.27
C ALA A 95 23.78 6.84 -32.38
N ILE A 96 24.36 6.53 -31.22
CA ILE A 96 24.98 7.49 -30.28
C ILE A 96 25.97 8.38 -31.01
N LYS A 97 26.87 7.81 -31.81
CA LYS A 97 27.84 8.60 -32.59
C LYS A 97 27.15 9.54 -33.60
N CYS A 98 26.12 9.04 -34.31
CA CYS A 98 25.36 9.86 -35.25
C CYS A 98 24.63 11.02 -34.55
N PHE A 99 24.04 10.81 -33.37
CA PHE A 99 23.41 11.88 -32.59
C PHE A 99 24.43 12.85 -31.99
N GLN A 100 25.59 12.38 -31.53
CA GLN A 100 26.68 13.26 -31.07
C GLN A 100 27.21 14.16 -32.20
N ASP A 101 27.39 13.61 -33.41
CA ASP A 101 27.85 14.39 -34.57
C ASP A 101 26.76 15.34 -35.08
N ALA A 102 25.48 14.95 -35.05
CA ALA A 102 24.35 15.84 -35.32
C ALA A 102 24.24 17.00 -34.29
N SER A 103 24.43 16.71 -33.00
CA SER A 103 24.35 17.70 -31.92
C SER A 103 25.46 18.77 -32.03
N LYS A 104 26.68 18.39 -32.46
CA LYS A 104 27.76 19.35 -32.75
C LYS A 104 27.40 20.34 -33.87
N LEU A 105 26.59 19.92 -34.84
CA LEU A 105 26.15 20.75 -35.96
C LEU A 105 24.93 21.62 -35.60
N ALA A 106 24.13 21.21 -34.62
CA ALA A 106 22.94 21.93 -34.16
C ALA A 106 22.80 21.91 -32.61
N PRO A 107 23.69 22.62 -31.87
CA PRO A 107 23.80 22.52 -30.41
C PRO A 107 22.60 23.10 -29.62
N GLU A 108 21.71 23.84 -30.29
CA GLU A 108 20.45 24.33 -29.71
C GLU A 108 19.24 23.43 -30.01
N ASN A 109 19.41 22.35 -30.78
CA ASN A 109 18.32 21.42 -31.07
C ASN A 109 18.24 20.32 -30.01
N HIS A 110 17.36 20.54 -29.03
CA HIS A 110 17.10 19.62 -27.92
C HIS A 110 16.55 18.25 -28.34
N GLU A 111 15.86 18.13 -29.47
CA GLU A 111 15.34 16.83 -29.97
C GLU A 111 16.49 15.85 -30.28
N ILE A 112 17.60 16.35 -30.82
CA ILE A 112 18.81 15.54 -31.07
C ILE A 112 19.42 15.05 -29.76
N VAL A 113 19.42 15.92 -28.74
CA VAL A 113 19.92 15.61 -27.40
C VAL A 113 18.98 14.61 -26.70
N PHE A 114 17.67 14.74 -26.86
CA PHE A 114 16.70 13.76 -26.38
C PHE A 114 16.89 12.38 -27.05
N HIS A 115 17.05 12.33 -28.38
CA HIS A 115 17.35 11.08 -29.09
C HIS A 115 18.68 10.45 -28.65
N LEU A 116 19.72 11.26 -28.38
CA LEU A 116 20.97 10.79 -27.78
C LEU A 116 20.72 10.16 -26.41
N GLY A 117 19.92 10.81 -25.55
CA GLY A 117 19.53 10.27 -24.25
C GLY A 117 18.84 8.92 -24.36
N LYS A 118 17.89 8.79 -25.29
CA LYS A 118 17.19 7.52 -25.57
C LYS A 118 18.14 6.42 -26.05
N ALA A 119 19.05 6.72 -26.98
CA ALA A 119 20.03 5.75 -27.47
C ALA A 119 21.02 5.31 -26.38
N LEU A 120 21.42 6.22 -25.47
CA LEU A 120 22.23 5.91 -24.29
C LEU A 120 21.48 5.01 -23.28
N GLU A 121 20.18 5.26 -23.08
CA GLU A 121 19.33 4.43 -22.22
C GLU A 121 19.18 3.01 -22.76
N GLU A 122 18.88 2.86 -24.06
CA GLU A 122 18.78 1.56 -24.74
C GLU A 122 20.12 0.81 -24.77
N ALA A 123 21.25 1.53 -24.88
CA ALA A 123 22.61 1.01 -24.69
C ALA A 123 22.95 0.64 -23.23
N LYS A 124 22.03 0.85 -22.28
CA LYS A 124 22.21 0.67 -20.82
C LYS A 124 23.28 1.58 -20.19
N GLN A 125 23.65 2.67 -20.87
CA GLN A 125 24.55 3.71 -20.36
C GLN A 125 23.76 4.72 -19.49
N LEU A 126 23.07 4.20 -18.46
CA LEU A 126 22.06 4.95 -17.69
C LEU A 126 22.57 6.28 -17.09
N PRO A 127 23.79 6.38 -16.50
CA PRO A 127 24.27 7.64 -15.96
C PRO A 127 24.41 8.74 -17.03
N SER A 128 24.89 8.38 -18.21
CA SER A 128 25.00 9.27 -19.37
C SER A 128 23.61 9.72 -19.84
N ALA A 129 22.67 8.77 -19.99
CA ALA A 129 21.29 9.07 -20.39
C ALA A 129 20.61 10.06 -19.42
N MET A 130 20.75 9.86 -18.11
CA MET A 130 20.20 10.78 -17.09
C MET A 130 20.81 12.18 -17.15
N ILE A 131 22.12 12.30 -17.43
CA ILE A 131 22.77 13.61 -17.65
C ILE A 131 22.16 14.27 -18.89
N THR A 132 22.08 13.55 -20.00
CA THR A 132 21.54 14.06 -21.26
C THR A 132 20.06 14.48 -21.15
N TYR A 133 19.21 13.74 -20.43
CA TYR A 133 17.83 14.17 -20.18
C TYR A 133 17.75 15.39 -19.26
N ARG A 134 18.64 15.52 -18.27
CA ARG A 134 18.74 16.74 -17.44
C ARG A 134 19.18 17.95 -18.26
N GLU A 135 20.06 17.79 -19.24
CA GLU A 135 20.45 18.86 -20.17
C GLU A 135 19.25 19.33 -21.01
N VAL A 136 18.43 18.40 -21.52
CA VAL A 136 17.18 18.73 -22.22
C VAL A 136 16.23 19.52 -21.31
N LEU A 137 15.97 19.04 -20.09
CA LEU A 137 15.04 19.69 -19.15
C LEU A 137 15.58 21.02 -18.59
N ALA A 138 16.90 21.22 -18.52
CA ALA A 138 17.49 22.50 -18.12
C ALA A 138 17.26 23.60 -19.18
N LYS A 139 17.21 23.25 -20.47
CA LYS A 139 16.84 24.17 -21.55
C LYS A 139 15.32 24.25 -21.77
N HIS A 140 14.62 23.12 -21.61
CA HIS A 140 13.18 22.98 -21.88
C HIS A 140 12.47 22.21 -20.74
N PRO A 141 12.11 22.89 -19.64
CA PRO A 141 11.57 22.24 -18.43
C PRO A 141 10.31 21.39 -18.63
N ASN A 142 9.53 21.70 -19.67
CA ASN A 142 8.24 21.06 -19.95
C ASN A 142 8.33 19.99 -21.06
N HIS A 143 9.54 19.52 -21.42
CA HIS A 143 9.71 18.55 -22.50
C HIS A 143 9.20 17.16 -22.07
N PRO A 144 8.09 16.64 -22.64
CA PRO A 144 7.39 15.48 -22.10
C PRO A 144 8.21 14.19 -22.19
N GLY A 145 8.94 13.98 -23.29
CA GLY A 145 9.81 12.80 -23.48
C GLY A 145 10.92 12.71 -22.43
N ALA A 146 11.80 13.71 -22.37
CA ALA A 146 12.88 13.78 -21.38
C ALA A 146 12.39 13.72 -19.92
N ALA A 147 11.27 14.37 -19.59
CA ALA A 147 10.65 14.28 -18.27
C ALA A 147 10.19 12.84 -17.95
N PHE A 148 9.51 12.17 -18.88
CA PHE A 148 9.04 10.80 -18.69
C PHE A 148 10.18 9.80 -18.51
N HIS A 149 11.21 9.88 -19.34
CA HIS A 149 12.37 8.98 -19.26
C HIS A 149 13.21 9.25 -18.01
N LEU A 150 13.51 10.52 -17.68
CA LEU A 150 14.26 10.85 -16.46
C LEU A 150 13.48 10.45 -15.19
N GLY A 151 12.19 10.77 -15.12
CA GLY A 151 11.34 10.41 -13.99
C GLY A 151 11.26 8.89 -13.79
N SER A 152 11.12 8.14 -14.88
CA SER A 152 11.08 6.67 -14.86
C SER A 152 12.43 6.07 -14.44
N LEU A 153 13.56 6.60 -14.92
CA LEU A 153 14.89 6.18 -14.47
C LEU A 153 15.14 6.49 -12.99
N CYS A 154 14.83 7.71 -12.52
CA CYS A 154 14.91 8.08 -11.11
C CYS A 154 14.05 7.16 -10.23
N ALA A 155 12.81 6.89 -10.62
CA ALA A 155 11.95 5.96 -9.91
C ALA A 155 12.55 4.55 -9.91
N SER A 156 13.12 4.06 -11.01
CA SER A 156 13.74 2.72 -11.08
C SER A 156 14.93 2.58 -10.11
N LEU A 157 15.69 3.65 -9.88
CA LEU A 157 16.79 3.73 -8.93
C LEU A 157 16.34 3.91 -7.46
N GLY A 158 15.03 4.07 -7.22
CA GLY A 158 14.44 4.22 -5.89
C GLY A 158 14.21 5.66 -5.43
N ASP A 159 14.62 6.65 -6.21
CA ASP A 159 14.38 8.07 -5.94
C ASP A 159 12.97 8.46 -6.39
N LEU A 160 11.98 8.00 -5.62
CA LEU A 160 10.56 8.18 -5.90
C LEU A 160 10.11 9.64 -5.78
N GLU A 161 10.73 10.41 -4.88
CA GLU A 161 10.32 11.78 -4.61
C GLU A 161 10.76 12.73 -5.73
N TYR A 162 12.04 12.68 -6.13
CA TYR A 162 12.52 13.46 -7.27
C TYR A 162 11.86 13.04 -8.58
N ALA A 163 11.56 11.74 -8.75
CA ALA A 163 10.75 11.26 -9.87
C ALA A 163 9.34 11.88 -9.86
N TYR A 164 8.68 11.95 -8.70
CA TYR A 164 7.35 12.56 -8.57
C TYR A 164 7.41 14.06 -8.89
N GLU A 165 8.41 14.79 -8.39
CA GLU A 165 8.62 16.21 -8.71
C GLU A 165 8.73 16.46 -10.23
N ILE A 166 9.45 15.61 -10.97
CA ILE A 166 9.60 15.75 -12.43
C ILE A 166 8.23 15.63 -13.12
N PHE A 167 7.43 14.62 -12.76
CA PHE A 167 6.09 14.46 -13.34
C PHE A 167 5.11 15.53 -12.88
N GLN A 168 5.21 16.00 -11.63
CA GLN A 168 4.37 17.08 -11.09
C GLN A 168 4.66 18.40 -11.81
N LYS A 169 5.92 18.74 -12.08
CA LYS A 169 6.30 19.94 -12.86
C LYS A 169 5.77 19.87 -14.29
N LEU A 170 5.82 18.69 -14.93
CA LEU A 170 5.22 18.47 -16.24
C LEU A 170 3.70 18.68 -16.20
N TYR A 171 3.00 18.09 -15.21
CA TYR A 171 1.56 18.26 -15.01
C TYR A 171 1.15 19.71 -14.70
N GLN A 172 1.96 20.46 -13.93
CA GLN A 172 1.74 21.89 -13.67
C GLN A 172 1.85 22.73 -14.94
N SER A 173 2.66 22.30 -15.92
CA SER A 173 2.79 22.99 -17.21
C SER A 173 1.70 22.63 -18.23
N ASP A 174 1.19 21.40 -18.16
CA ASP A 174 0.11 20.85 -18.98
C ASP A 174 -0.64 19.78 -18.19
N SER A 175 -1.80 20.16 -17.63
CA SER A 175 -2.64 19.26 -16.83
C SER A 175 -3.34 18.18 -17.66
N THR A 176 -3.27 18.25 -19.00
CA THR A 176 -3.80 17.22 -19.90
C THR A 176 -2.74 16.17 -20.29
N ASN A 177 -1.50 16.32 -19.81
CA ASN A 177 -0.40 15.43 -20.15
C ASN A 177 -0.54 14.03 -19.54
N THR A 178 -1.01 13.06 -20.33
CA THR A 178 -1.28 11.68 -19.86
C THR A 178 -0.03 10.95 -19.37
N ALA A 179 1.14 11.23 -19.93
CA ALA A 179 2.42 10.68 -19.47
C ALA A 179 2.77 11.12 -18.03
N SER A 180 2.46 12.37 -17.67
CA SER A 180 2.61 12.87 -16.29
C SER A 180 1.69 12.15 -15.30
N LEU A 181 0.42 11.96 -15.66
CA LEU A 181 -0.57 11.27 -14.84
C LEU A 181 -0.19 9.79 -14.63
N TYR A 182 0.28 9.11 -15.68
CA TYR A 182 0.73 7.72 -15.57
C TYR A 182 1.97 7.59 -14.68
N GLY A 183 2.92 8.52 -14.81
CA GLY A 183 4.12 8.60 -13.96
C GLY A 183 3.76 8.82 -12.50
N MET A 184 2.94 9.83 -12.20
CA MET A 184 2.48 10.13 -10.84
C MET A 184 1.69 8.95 -10.23
N GLY A 185 0.74 8.36 -10.95
CA GLY A 185 -0.01 7.19 -10.48
C GLY A 185 0.89 5.99 -10.19
N SER A 186 1.84 5.70 -11.08
CA SER A 186 2.80 4.60 -10.92
C SER A 186 3.75 4.81 -9.73
N ILE A 187 4.19 6.04 -9.48
CA ILE A 187 5.02 6.37 -8.31
C ILE A 187 4.23 6.29 -7.02
N ARG A 188 3.02 6.85 -6.99
CA ARG A 188 2.14 6.80 -5.80
C ARG A 188 1.81 5.37 -5.41
N LEU A 189 1.60 4.45 -6.35
CA LEU A 189 1.51 3.00 -6.06
C LEU A 189 2.77 2.46 -5.38
N ARG A 190 3.97 2.82 -5.85
CA ARG A 190 5.24 2.37 -5.26
C ARG A 190 5.53 2.99 -3.89
N GLN A 191 4.97 4.16 -3.61
CA GLN A 191 4.95 4.79 -2.29
C GLN A 191 3.85 4.22 -1.36
N GLY A 192 2.98 3.32 -1.84
CA GLY A 192 1.84 2.80 -1.08
C GLY A 192 0.63 3.74 -0.99
N LYS A 193 0.68 4.91 -1.65
CA LYS A 193 -0.38 5.92 -1.71
C LYS A 193 -1.44 5.54 -2.76
N VAL A 194 -2.20 4.49 -2.45
CA VAL A 194 -3.14 3.85 -3.38
C VAL A 194 -4.32 4.77 -3.75
N GLY A 195 -4.79 5.64 -2.85
CA GLY A 195 -5.89 6.57 -3.12
C GLY A 195 -5.52 7.59 -4.19
N SER A 196 -4.41 8.30 -3.98
CA SER A 196 -3.79 9.18 -4.96
C SER A 196 -3.56 8.48 -6.31
N ALA A 197 -3.03 7.24 -6.29
CA ALA A 197 -2.75 6.50 -7.52
C ALA A 197 -4.00 6.17 -8.34
N VAL A 198 -5.09 5.71 -7.69
CA VAL A 198 -6.37 5.46 -8.35
C VAL A 198 -6.90 6.73 -9.00
N GLY A 199 -6.88 7.87 -8.30
CA GLY A 199 -7.32 9.16 -8.85
C GLY A 199 -6.55 9.59 -10.10
N TYR A 200 -5.21 9.41 -10.13
CA TYR A 200 -4.42 9.71 -11.32
C TYR A 200 -4.72 8.80 -12.51
N PHE A 201 -4.97 7.50 -12.28
CA PHE A 201 -5.35 6.59 -13.36
C PHE A 201 -6.79 6.79 -13.84
N GLU A 202 -7.73 7.16 -12.96
CA GLU A 202 -9.09 7.55 -13.32
C GLU A 202 -9.07 8.77 -14.25
N LEU A 203 -8.43 9.87 -13.83
CA LEU A 203 -8.31 11.10 -14.62
C LEU A 203 -7.63 10.86 -15.98
N LEU A 204 -6.59 10.03 -16.01
CA LEU A 204 -5.94 9.66 -17.27
C LEU A 204 -6.89 8.92 -18.22
N VAL A 205 -7.67 7.98 -17.70
CA VAL A 205 -8.64 7.18 -18.50
C VAL A 205 -9.86 8.01 -18.93
N GLU A 206 -10.18 9.11 -18.23
CA GLU A 206 -11.14 10.12 -18.69
C GLU A 206 -10.60 10.94 -19.87
N LEU A 207 -9.33 11.37 -19.82
CA LEU A 207 -8.66 12.13 -20.88
C LEU A 207 -8.33 11.28 -22.12
N GLU A 208 -7.86 10.05 -21.91
CA GLU A 208 -7.49 9.10 -22.95
C GLU A 208 -8.19 7.74 -22.73
N PRO A 209 -9.46 7.60 -23.16
CA PRO A 209 -10.24 6.38 -22.97
C PRO A 209 -9.61 5.11 -23.56
N SER A 210 -8.71 5.24 -24.54
CA SER A 210 -7.96 4.14 -25.15
C SER A 210 -6.77 3.64 -24.32
N HIS A 211 -6.35 4.33 -23.25
CA HIS A 211 -5.10 4.02 -22.54
C HIS A 211 -5.18 2.73 -21.70
N LEU A 212 -4.87 1.61 -22.36
CA LEU A 212 -5.05 0.26 -21.84
C LEU A 212 -4.27 -0.02 -20.54
N GLN A 213 -3.04 0.49 -20.39
CA GLN A 213 -2.21 0.22 -19.21
C GLN A 213 -2.83 0.80 -17.93
N SER A 214 -3.39 2.01 -17.99
CA SER A 214 -4.11 2.62 -16.85
C SER A 214 -5.39 1.87 -16.53
N ARG A 215 -6.16 1.43 -17.55
CA ARG A 215 -7.35 0.60 -17.33
C ARG A 215 -6.99 -0.73 -16.66
N LEU A 216 -5.93 -1.41 -17.09
CA LEU A 216 -5.46 -2.64 -16.46
C LEU A 216 -5.03 -2.41 -15.00
N LYS A 217 -4.38 -1.28 -14.70
CA LYS A 217 -4.06 -0.88 -13.32
C LYS A 217 -5.30 -0.60 -12.49
N LEU A 218 -6.31 0.10 -13.02
CA LEU A 218 -7.60 0.29 -12.33
C LEU A 218 -8.30 -1.05 -12.06
N ILE A 219 -8.35 -1.95 -13.05
CA ILE A 219 -8.94 -3.30 -12.89
C ILE A 219 -8.24 -4.07 -11.76
N GLU A 220 -6.89 -4.04 -11.72
CA GLU A 220 -6.08 -4.66 -10.68
C GLU A 220 -6.35 -4.05 -9.28
N LEU A 221 -6.38 -2.72 -9.17
CA LEU A 221 -6.57 -2.00 -7.91
C LEU A 221 -8.00 -2.13 -7.37
N TYR A 222 -9.02 -1.99 -8.23
CA TYR A 222 -10.41 -2.23 -7.84
C TYR A 222 -10.61 -3.70 -7.44
N SER A 223 -10.02 -4.66 -8.16
CA SER A 223 -10.12 -6.08 -7.81
C SER A 223 -9.49 -6.38 -6.44
N SER A 224 -8.33 -5.80 -6.12
CA SER A 224 -7.68 -5.99 -4.81
C SER A 224 -8.45 -5.31 -3.67
N GLN A 225 -9.13 -4.19 -3.94
CA GLN A 225 -10.07 -3.52 -3.04
C GLN A 225 -11.46 -4.21 -2.95
N LEU A 226 -11.67 -5.34 -3.65
CA LEU A 226 -12.96 -6.04 -3.82
C LEU A 226 -14.09 -5.20 -4.45
N ARG A 227 -13.74 -4.10 -5.14
CA ARG A 227 -14.62 -3.22 -5.94
C ARG A 227 -14.97 -3.88 -7.29
N ASN A 228 -15.59 -5.05 -7.23
CA ASN A 228 -15.78 -5.93 -8.37
C ASN A 228 -16.64 -5.32 -9.49
N GLU A 229 -17.62 -4.47 -9.18
CA GLU A 229 -18.49 -3.85 -10.19
C GLU A 229 -17.72 -2.79 -11.01
N GLU A 230 -16.90 -1.97 -10.36
CA GLU A 230 -16.06 -0.97 -11.03
C GLU A 230 -14.95 -1.65 -11.84
N ALA A 231 -14.34 -2.73 -11.30
CA ALA A 231 -13.39 -3.56 -12.04
C ALA A 231 -14.02 -4.19 -13.29
N GLU A 232 -15.24 -4.74 -13.19
CA GLU A 232 -15.93 -5.32 -14.34
C GLU A 232 -16.32 -4.27 -15.38
N ASN A 233 -16.79 -3.08 -14.95
CA ASN A 233 -17.08 -1.96 -15.85
C ASN A 233 -15.84 -1.54 -16.65
N GLN A 234 -14.67 -1.45 -16.00
CA GLN A 234 -13.41 -1.16 -16.70
C GLN A 234 -13.02 -2.27 -17.69
N VAL A 235 -13.23 -3.55 -17.36
CA VAL A 235 -13.06 -4.67 -18.31
C VAL A 235 -14.01 -4.58 -19.50
N GLU A 236 -15.29 -4.25 -19.27
CA GLU A 236 -16.29 -4.12 -20.34
C GLU A 236 -15.98 -2.97 -21.31
N LEU A 237 -15.45 -1.86 -20.80
CA LEU A 237 -14.99 -0.74 -21.62
C LEU A 237 -13.71 -1.11 -22.39
N ALA A 238 -12.71 -1.67 -21.71
CA ALA A 238 -11.44 -2.02 -22.33
C ALA A 238 -11.57 -3.08 -23.44
N ILE A 239 -12.49 -4.05 -23.32
CA ILE A 239 -12.71 -5.09 -24.35
C ILE A 239 -13.34 -4.53 -25.64
N LYS A 240 -14.04 -3.39 -25.59
CA LYS A 240 -14.61 -2.76 -26.80
C LYS A 240 -13.51 -2.17 -27.68
N GLU A 241 -12.51 -1.55 -27.06
CA GLU A 241 -11.38 -0.90 -27.73
C GLU A 241 -10.25 -1.89 -28.07
N HIS A 242 -9.95 -2.83 -27.16
CA HIS A 242 -8.81 -3.78 -27.25
C HIS A 242 -9.28 -5.25 -27.17
N PRO A 243 -10.13 -5.73 -28.10
CA PRO A 243 -10.69 -7.08 -28.09
C PRO A 243 -9.66 -8.20 -28.32
N GLU A 244 -8.44 -7.86 -28.74
CA GLU A 244 -7.30 -8.77 -28.90
C GLU A 244 -6.49 -8.98 -27.62
N ASN A 245 -6.69 -8.19 -26.55
CA ASN A 245 -5.92 -8.34 -25.33
C ASN A 245 -6.38 -9.52 -24.45
N ALA A 246 -5.55 -10.56 -24.35
CA ALA A 246 -5.85 -11.78 -23.58
C ALA A 246 -6.16 -11.54 -22.10
N SER A 247 -5.50 -10.58 -21.44
CA SER A 247 -5.68 -10.33 -20.01
C SER A 247 -7.09 -9.84 -19.65
N LEU A 248 -7.70 -9.03 -20.52
CA LEU A 248 -9.07 -8.55 -20.34
C LEU A 248 -10.09 -9.69 -20.40
N TRP A 249 -9.93 -10.62 -21.36
CA TRP A 249 -10.77 -11.82 -21.44
C TRP A 249 -10.59 -12.73 -20.23
N ASN A 250 -9.37 -12.82 -19.69
CA ASN A 250 -9.10 -13.53 -18.45
C ASN A 250 -9.82 -12.89 -17.25
N TYR A 251 -9.77 -11.56 -17.08
CA TYR A 251 -10.55 -10.87 -16.04
C TYR A 251 -12.07 -11.07 -16.23
N ARG A 252 -12.58 -10.97 -17.46
CA ARG A 252 -14.00 -11.26 -17.78
C ARG A 252 -14.38 -12.70 -17.44
N GLY A 253 -13.47 -13.65 -17.66
CA GLY A 253 -13.60 -15.04 -17.24
C GLY A 253 -13.68 -15.19 -15.72
N HIS A 254 -12.80 -14.49 -14.98
CA HIS A 254 -12.76 -14.48 -13.52
C HIS A 254 -14.08 -13.96 -12.91
N PHE A 255 -14.57 -12.80 -13.36
CA PHE A 255 -15.86 -12.26 -12.89
C PHE A 255 -17.06 -13.12 -13.30
N SER A 256 -17.00 -13.79 -14.45
CA SER A 256 -18.00 -14.79 -14.84
C SER A 256 -17.95 -16.03 -13.92
N ASN A 257 -16.77 -16.44 -13.47
CA ASN A 257 -16.60 -17.59 -12.59
C ASN A 257 -17.10 -17.30 -11.17
N SER A 258 -16.79 -16.13 -10.60
CA SER A 258 -17.28 -15.73 -9.28
C SER A 258 -18.81 -15.65 -9.22
N ARG A 259 -19.46 -15.25 -10.32
CA ARG A 259 -20.92 -15.31 -10.52
C ARG A 259 -21.47 -16.70 -10.87
N ARG A 260 -20.66 -17.76 -10.77
CA ARG A 260 -21.00 -19.17 -11.10
C ARG A 260 -21.48 -19.37 -12.54
N GLN A 261 -21.10 -18.48 -13.47
CA GLN A 261 -21.43 -18.58 -14.90
C GLN A 261 -20.40 -19.44 -15.66
N THR A 262 -20.15 -20.65 -15.15
CA THR A 262 -19.09 -21.61 -15.56
C THR A 262 -18.89 -21.71 -17.08
N LYS A 263 -19.98 -21.82 -17.86
CA LYS A 263 -19.90 -21.92 -19.33
C LYS A 263 -19.37 -20.67 -20.01
N LYS A 264 -19.67 -19.48 -19.49
CA LYS A 264 -19.11 -18.21 -19.98
C LYS A 264 -17.67 -18.04 -19.54
N ALA A 265 -17.37 -18.35 -18.27
CA ALA A 265 -16.01 -18.32 -17.74
C ALA A 265 -15.06 -19.18 -18.59
N LEU A 266 -15.44 -20.43 -18.87
CA LEU A 266 -14.69 -21.34 -19.75
C LEU A 266 -14.44 -20.72 -21.13
N LYS A 267 -15.50 -20.19 -21.79
CA LYS A 267 -15.36 -19.54 -23.10
C LYS A 267 -14.41 -18.34 -23.06
N TYR A 268 -14.44 -17.52 -22.01
CA TYR A 268 -13.60 -16.33 -21.92
C TYR A 268 -12.13 -16.68 -21.58
N PHE A 269 -11.87 -17.68 -20.73
CA PHE A 269 -10.51 -18.15 -20.50
C PHE A 269 -9.92 -18.85 -21.74
N GLN A 270 -10.72 -19.66 -22.46
CA GLN A 270 -10.33 -20.21 -23.76
C GLN A 270 -10.06 -19.09 -24.77
N ARG A 271 -10.87 -18.02 -24.80
CA ARG A 271 -10.61 -16.86 -25.66
C ARG A 271 -9.31 -16.14 -25.31
N ALA A 272 -8.96 -16.01 -24.03
CA ALA A 272 -7.67 -15.48 -23.61
C ALA A 272 -6.50 -16.36 -24.14
N GLN A 273 -6.63 -17.68 -24.04
CA GLN A 273 -5.67 -18.65 -24.59
C GLN A 273 -5.55 -18.58 -26.14
N GLU A 274 -6.66 -18.39 -26.86
CA GLU A 274 -6.65 -18.21 -28.32
C GLU A 274 -5.91 -16.94 -28.78
N LEU A 275 -5.94 -15.90 -27.94
CA LEU A 275 -5.33 -14.59 -28.23
C LEU A 275 -3.83 -14.57 -27.85
N ASP A 276 -3.45 -15.22 -26.75
CA ASP A 276 -2.06 -15.39 -26.34
C ASP A 276 -1.86 -16.79 -25.71
N ASP A 277 -1.23 -17.68 -26.47
CA ASP A 277 -0.93 -19.06 -26.07
C ASP A 277 0.17 -19.18 -24.99
N LYS A 278 0.75 -18.04 -24.57
CA LYS A 278 1.75 -17.91 -23.51
C LYS A 278 1.22 -17.20 -22.27
N TYR A 279 -0.04 -16.75 -22.27
CA TYR A 279 -0.64 -16.05 -21.14
C TYR A 279 -0.99 -17.00 -19.98
N VAL A 280 0.01 -17.26 -19.13
CA VAL A 280 -0.04 -18.19 -17.98
C VAL A 280 -1.31 -18.05 -17.11
N PRO A 281 -1.82 -16.86 -16.74
CA PRO A 281 -2.98 -16.75 -15.86
C PRO A 281 -4.27 -17.37 -16.42
N ALA A 282 -4.44 -17.42 -17.76
CA ALA A 282 -5.58 -18.11 -18.37
C ALA A 282 -5.51 -19.63 -18.13
N TYR A 283 -4.33 -20.24 -18.24
CA TYR A 283 -4.13 -21.66 -17.98
C TYR A 283 -4.38 -22.03 -16.50
N LEU A 284 -3.93 -21.19 -15.56
CA LEU A 284 -4.19 -21.42 -14.14
C LEU A 284 -5.69 -21.35 -13.82
N ASN A 285 -6.39 -20.34 -14.34
CA ASN A 285 -7.84 -20.20 -14.18
C ASN A 285 -8.62 -21.34 -14.86
N LEU A 286 -8.17 -21.81 -16.04
CA LEU A 286 -8.71 -23.00 -16.69
C LEU A 286 -8.52 -24.25 -15.83
N ALA A 287 -7.34 -24.45 -15.24
CA ALA A 287 -7.07 -25.60 -14.38
C ALA A 287 -8.03 -25.64 -13.18
N THR A 288 -8.20 -24.52 -12.45
CA THR A 288 -9.16 -24.43 -11.34
C THR A 288 -10.60 -24.66 -11.80
N LEU A 289 -11.00 -24.13 -12.97
CA LEU A 289 -12.33 -24.32 -13.53
C LEU A 289 -12.58 -25.78 -13.94
N TYR A 290 -11.60 -26.41 -14.58
CA TYR A 290 -11.66 -27.81 -15.00
C TYR A 290 -11.68 -28.76 -13.79
N GLN A 291 -10.83 -28.54 -12.78
CA GLN A 291 -10.83 -29.34 -11.55
C GLN A 291 -12.19 -29.25 -10.83
N SER A 292 -12.72 -28.05 -10.62
CA SER A 292 -14.03 -27.84 -9.97
C SER A 292 -15.22 -28.37 -10.80
N THR A 293 -15.06 -28.56 -12.11
CA THR A 293 -16.07 -29.17 -12.99
C THR A 293 -15.86 -30.67 -13.23
N GLY A 294 -14.83 -31.30 -12.67
CA GLY A 294 -14.53 -32.73 -12.84
C GLY A 294 -13.77 -33.10 -14.11
N GLN A 295 -13.17 -32.13 -14.79
CA GLN A 295 -12.34 -32.28 -15.99
C GLN A 295 -10.87 -32.48 -15.59
N TYR A 296 -10.55 -33.69 -15.09
CA TYR A 296 -9.25 -33.96 -14.46
C TYR A 296 -8.07 -33.86 -15.42
N GLU A 297 -8.12 -34.51 -16.58
CA GLU A 297 -7.02 -34.45 -17.56
C GLU A 297 -6.90 -33.05 -18.16
N GLU A 298 -8.01 -32.38 -18.48
CA GLU A 298 -7.96 -31.01 -19.01
C GLU A 298 -7.38 -30.01 -17.98
N ALA A 299 -7.61 -30.23 -16.67
CA ALA A 299 -6.98 -29.45 -15.60
C ALA A 299 -5.46 -29.72 -15.51
N LYS A 300 -5.06 -30.98 -15.65
CA LYS A 300 -3.66 -31.41 -15.64
C LYS A 300 -2.88 -30.84 -16.82
N GLU A 301 -3.41 -30.97 -18.04
CA GLU A 301 -2.83 -30.39 -19.26
C GLU A 301 -2.64 -28.87 -19.14
N ALA A 302 -3.62 -28.16 -18.57
CA ALA A 302 -3.53 -26.72 -18.33
C ALA A 302 -2.42 -26.36 -17.33
N LEU A 303 -2.27 -27.11 -16.24
CA LEU A 303 -1.17 -26.92 -15.27
C LEU A 303 0.20 -27.27 -15.87
N GLU A 304 0.30 -28.36 -16.63
CA GLU A 304 1.53 -28.78 -17.31
C GLU A 304 1.97 -27.74 -18.35
N LYS A 305 1.04 -27.15 -19.10
CA LYS A 305 1.31 -26.03 -20.02
C LYS A 305 1.70 -24.75 -19.28
N ALA A 306 1.06 -24.42 -18.14
CA ALA A 306 1.47 -23.30 -17.29
C ALA A 306 2.91 -23.47 -16.75
N TYR A 307 3.25 -24.67 -16.28
CA TYR A 307 4.60 -25.01 -15.82
C TYR A 307 5.64 -25.01 -16.95
N ALA A 308 5.28 -25.45 -18.16
CA ALA A 308 6.15 -25.41 -19.32
C ALA A 308 6.43 -23.97 -19.82
N LEU A 309 5.46 -23.05 -19.65
CA LEU A 309 5.63 -21.63 -19.95
C LEU A 309 6.44 -20.90 -18.87
N GLN A 310 6.21 -21.24 -17.59
CA GLN A 310 6.87 -20.62 -16.44
C GLN A 310 7.09 -21.69 -15.35
N PRO A 311 8.32 -22.23 -15.19
CA PRO A 311 8.58 -23.40 -14.37
C PRO A 311 8.70 -23.10 -12.87
N LEU A 312 7.58 -22.65 -12.25
CA LEU A 312 7.51 -22.35 -10.83
C LEU A 312 7.30 -23.60 -9.95
N PRO A 313 7.95 -23.68 -8.76
CA PRO A 313 7.70 -24.70 -7.74
C PRO A 313 6.23 -24.94 -7.41
N GLU A 314 5.43 -23.88 -7.36
CA GLU A 314 4.02 -23.88 -6.98
C GLU A 314 3.17 -24.62 -8.03
N TYR A 315 3.47 -24.41 -9.33
CA TYR A 315 2.76 -25.10 -10.40
C TYR A 315 3.11 -26.60 -10.39
N ARG A 316 4.36 -26.94 -10.07
CA ARG A 316 4.78 -28.33 -9.84
C ARG A 316 4.05 -28.96 -8.65
N LEU A 317 3.82 -28.22 -7.56
CA LEU A 317 3.01 -28.67 -6.42
C LEU A 317 1.54 -28.88 -6.83
N ALA A 318 0.94 -28.01 -7.63
CA ALA A 318 -0.41 -28.23 -8.15
C ALA A 318 -0.50 -29.51 -9.00
N ILE A 319 0.45 -29.75 -9.91
CA ILE A 319 0.50 -30.99 -10.72
C ILE A 319 0.74 -32.24 -9.85
N ALA A 320 1.43 -32.09 -8.72
CA ALA A 320 1.63 -33.17 -7.75
C ALA A 320 0.36 -33.46 -6.93
N SER A 321 -0.36 -32.42 -6.54
CA SER A 321 -1.52 -32.49 -5.65
C SER A 321 -2.87 -32.55 -6.36
N LEU A 322 -2.92 -32.52 -7.70
CA LEU A 322 -4.17 -32.60 -8.46
C LEU A 322 -4.84 -33.98 -8.31
N LEU A 323 -6.06 -33.97 -7.78
CA LEU A 323 -6.89 -35.16 -7.53
C LEU A 323 -8.18 -35.15 -8.36
N PRO A 324 -8.66 -36.31 -8.85
CA PRO A 324 -9.96 -36.41 -9.52
C PRO A 324 -11.11 -36.30 -8.49
N PRO A 325 -12.11 -35.42 -8.70
CA PRO A 325 -13.24 -35.29 -7.77
C PRO A 325 -14.11 -36.53 -7.63
N ILE A 326 -14.23 -37.31 -8.71
CA ILE A 326 -14.94 -38.59 -8.75
C ILE A 326 -13.92 -39.69 -9.07
N PRO A 327 -13.50 -40.52 -8.10
CA PRO A 327 -12.64 -41.66 -8.37
C PRO A 327 -13.38 -42.74 -9.17
N ALA A 328 -12.69 -43.32 -10.14
CA ALA A 328 -13.22 -44.35 -11.04
C ALA A 328 -13.25 -45.75 -10.41
N SER A 329 -12.32 -46.05 -9.49
CA SER A 329 -12.21 -47.29 -8.72
C SER A 329 -11.31 -47.08 -7.50
N LEU A 330 -11.09 -48.13 -6.70
CA LEU A 330 -10.12 -48.12 -5.58
C LEU A 330 -8.68 -47.96 -6.10
N GLU A 331 -8.31 -48.71 -7.13
CA GLU A 331 -6.97 -48.71 -7.72
C GLU A 331 -6.61 -47.32 -8.27
N ALA A 332 -7.59 -46.59 -8.83
CA ALA A 332 -7.40 -45.23 -9.29
C ALA A 332 -7.15 -44.22 -8.14
N ILE A 333 -7.65 -44.50 -6.93
CA ILE A 333 -7.32 -43.71 -5.73
C ILE A 333 -5.86 -43.99 -5.33
N GLU A 334 -5.48 -45.27 -5.27
CA GLU A 334 -4.13 -45.68 -4.87
C GLU A 334 -3.05 -45.19 -5.83
N GLU A 335 -3.29 -45.28 -7.15
CA GLU A 335 -2.39 -44.77 -8.19
C GLU A 335 -2.14 -43.27 -8.04
N VAL A 336 -3.20 -42.47 -7.88
CA VAL A 336 -3.08 -41.01 -7.75
C VAL A 336 -2.40 -40.63 -6.42
N ARG A 337 -2.70 -41.31 -5.31
CA ARG A 337 -2.02 -41.08 -4.02
C ARG A 337 -0.54 -41.45 -4.07
N HIS A 338 -0.20 -42.57 -4.71
CA HIS A 338 1.19 -42.97 -4.94
C HIS A 338 1.92 -41.95 -5.83
N SER A 339 1.29 -41.50 -6.92
CA SER A 339 1.83 -40.45 -7.79
C SER A 339 2.07 -39.14 -7.05
N PHE A 340 1.15 -38.71 -6.18
CA PHE A 340 1.29 -37.51 -5.34
C PHE A 340 2.53 -37.67 -4.46
N MET A 341 2.60 -38.73 -3.64
CA MET A 341 3.75 -38.98 -2.76
C MET A 341 5.07 -39.04 -3.54
N GLN A 342 5.13 -39.78 -4.66
CA GLN A 342 6.32 -39.90 -5.49
C GLN A 342 6.79 -38.54 -6.04
N LYS A 343 5.87 -37.67 -6.46
CA LYS A 343 6.20 -36.32 -6.95
C LYS A 343 6.71 -35.42 -5.82
N ILE A 344 6.11 -35.49 -4.62
CA ILE A 344 6.56 -34.75 -3.43
C ILE A 344 7.96 -35.21 -2.99
N GLU A 345 8.23 -36.52 -2.95
CA GLU A 345 9.57 -37.05 -2.69
C GLU A 345 10.59 -36.63 -3.76
N GLY A 346 10.16 -36.47 -5.02
CA GLY A 346 10.97 -35.86 -6.07
C GLY A 346 11.30 -34.39 -5.79
N MET A 347 10.31 -33.59 -5.36
CA MET A 347 10.50 -32.18 -5.01
C MET A 347 11.43 -32.00 -3.80
N HIS A 348 11.37 -32.89 -2.81
CA HIS A 348 12.32 -32.91 -1.69
C HIS A 348 13.75 -33.20 -2.15
N LYS A 349 13.96 -34.17 -3.03
CA LYS A 349 15.29 -34.49 -3.58
C LYS A 349 15.88 -33.36 -4.41
N ASP A 350 15.03 -32.61 -5.10
CA ASP A 350 15.41 -31.45 -5.89
C ASP A 350 15.61 -30.17 -5.05
N GLY A 351 15.43 -30.24 -3.72
CA GLY A 351 15.59 -29.09 -2.82
C GLY A 351 14.52 -27.99 -3.00
N VAL A 352 13.34 -28.35 -3.52
CA VAL A 352 12.28 -27.39 -3.84
C VAL A 352 11.73 -26.74 -2.57
N GLN A 353 11.45 -25.44 -2.66
CA GLN A 353 10.78 -24.65 -1.64
C GLN A 353 9.61 -23.90 -2.27
N ILE A 354 8.50 -23.80 -1.54
CA ILE A 354 7.21 -23.25 -1.98
C ILE A 354 6.95 -21.91 -1.29
N ASP A 355 6.65 -20.88 -2.08
CA ASP A 355 6.19 -19.60 -1.56
C ASP A 355 4.66 -19.59 -1.39
N ALA A 356 4.20 -19.74 -0.15
CA ALA A 356 2.79 -19.72 0.22
C ALA A 356 2.04 -18.41 -0.13
N SER A 357 2.70 -17.31 -0.50
CA SER A 357 2.01 -16.10 -0.96
C SER A 357 1.44 -16.20 -2.37
N ILE A 358 1.93 -17.16 -3.17
CA ILE A 358 1.37 -17.47 -4.49
C ILE A 358 0.11 -18.31 -4.27
N LYS A 359 -1.06 -17.70 -4.49
CA LYS A 359 -2.36 -18.34 -4.31
C LYS A 359 -2.64 -19.40 -5.37
N LEU A 360 -2.11 -20.58 -5.15
CA LEU A 360 -2.44 -21.78 -5.88
C LEU A 360 -2.99 -22.81 -4.91
N THR A 361 -4.16 -23.35 -5.18
CA THR A 361 -4.76 -24.41 -4.36
C THR A 361 -3.87 -25.65 -4.42
N PRO A 362 -3.30 -26.15 -3.30
CA PRO A 362 -2.88 -27.53 -3.24
C PRO A 362 -4.15 -28.36 -3.43
N GLY A 363 -4.17 -29.31 -4.37
CA GLY A 363 -5.39 -30.07 -4.72
C GLY A 363 -5.85 -31.09 -3.66
N THR A 364 -5.39 -30.91 -2.41
CA THR A 364 -5.55 -31.79 -1.25
C THR A 364 -6.98 -31.92 -0.75
N PHE A 365 -7.87 -30.97 -1.08
CA PHE A 365 -9.29 -31.00 -0.66
C PHE A 365 -9.96 -32.36 -0.88
N TYR A 366 -9.62 -33.07 -1.97
CA TYR A 366 -10.24 -34.35 -2.28
C TYR A 366 -9.69 -35.56 -1.50
N LEU A 367 -8.56 -35.43 -0.78
CA LEU A 367 -7.99 -36.51 0.05
C LEU A 367 -8.97 -37.00 1.11
N ALA A 368 -9.74 -36.08 1.71
CA ALA A 368 -10.73 -36.40 2.73
C ALA A 368 -11.79 -37.43 2.26
N TYR A 369 -12.07 -37.52 0.96
CA TYR A 369 -13.08 -38.43 0.41
C TYR A 369 -12.53 -39.79 -0.05
N GLN A 370 -11.23 -40.05 0.13
CA GLN A 370 -10.56 -41.23 -0.44
C GLN A 370 -10.51 -42.46 0.49
N GLY A 371 -10.72 -42.31 1.81
CA GLY A 371 -10.75 -43.44 2.75
C GLY A 371 -9.41 -43.92 3.31
N TYR A 372 -8.34 -43.11 3.24
CA TYR A 372 -6.99 -43.46 3.72
C TYR A 372 -6.46 -42.48 4.79
N ASN A 373 -5.38 -42.83 5.48
CA ASN A 373 -4.66 -41.88 6.34
C ASN A 373 -3.92 -40.86 5.47
N ASP A 374 -4.23 -39.58 5.66
CA ASP A 374 -3.69 -38.47 4.86
C ASP A 374 -2.47 -37.81 5.51
N ARG A 375 -2.22 -38.07 6.80
CA ARG A 375 -1.11 -37.50 7.56
C ARG A 375 0.26 -37.66 6.90
N PRO A 376 0.72 -38.87 6.50
CA PRO A 376 2.09 -39.02 5.97
C PRO A 376 2.32 -38.23 4.69
N LEU A 377 1.26 -38.03 3.89
CA LEU A 377 1.30 -37.30 2.64
C LEU A 377 1.29 -35.78 2.88
N LEU A 378 0.42 -35.31 3.76
CA LEU A 378 0.30 -33.87 4.07
C LEU A 378 1.50 -33.35 4.87
N GLU A 379 2.02 -34.13 5.82
CA GLU A 379 3.24 -33.82 6.57
C GLU A 379 4.43 -33.61 5.61
N ARG A 380 4.66 -34.55 4.67
CA ARG A 380 5.72 -34.42 3.65
C ARG A 380 5.46 -33.29 2.64
N MET A 381 4.21 -33.00 2.28
CA MET A 381 3.88 -31.87 1.41
C MET A 381 4.14 -30.53 2.09
N VAL A 382 3.78 -30.39 3.37
CA VAL A 382 3.97 -29.15 4.13
C VAL A 382 5.45 -28.83 4.35
N GLU A 383 6.31 -29.84 4.48
CA GLU A 383 7.76 -29.62 4.61
C GLU A 383 8.43 -28.93 3.40
N LEU A 384 7.75 -28.84 2.25
CA LEU A 384 8.19 -28.02 1.11
C LEU A 384 7.86 -26.53 1.27
N HIS A 385 7.01 -26.14 2.21
CA HIS A 385 6.57 -24.76 2.38
C HIS A 385 7.52 -23.98 3.27
N LEU A 386 7.95 -22.81 2.80
CA LEU A 386 8.77 -21.90 3.60
C LEU A 386 7.92 -21.25 4.69
N LEU A 387 8.17 -21.62 5.95
CA LEU A 387 7.69 -20.87 7.11
C LEU A 387 8.30 -19.46 7.06
N LYS A 388 7.51 -18.47 6.65
CA LYS A 388 7.93 -17.06 6.59
C LYS A 388 7.98 -16.48 7.99
N ASN A 389 9.04 -16.79 8.74
CA ASN A 389 9.22 -16.34 10.13
C ASN A 389 9.13 -14.80 10.30
N THR A 390 9.43 -14.02 9.27
CA THR A 390 9.25 -12.54 9.25
C THR A 390 7.79 -12.08 9.23
N LEU A 391 6.84 -12.99 8.99
CA LEU A 391 5.39 -12.79 9.05
C LEU A 391 4.75 -13.52 10.25
N SER A 392 5.53 -14.29 11.01
CA SER A 392 5.08 -14.86 12.27
C SER A 392 5.07 -13.80 13.37
N TRP A 393 4.12 -13.92 14.29
CA TRP A 393 3.96 -13.11 15.49
C TRP A 393 5.09 -13.40 16.49
N ASP A 394 5.70 -12.33 17.00
CA ASP A 394 6.68 -12.34 18.09
C ASP A 394 6.03 -11.70 19.34
N PRO A 395 5.93 -12.41 20.48
CA PRO A 395 5.25 -11.91 21.69
C PRO A 395 5.81 -10.62 22.33
N GLN A 396 6.97 -10.13 21.88
CA GLN A 396 7.87 -9.39 22.78
C GLN A 396 7.43 -7.99 23.24
N ASN A 397 6.45 -7.32 22.61
CA ASN A 397 5.85 -6.08 23.14
C ASN A 397 4.39 -5.91 22.69
N PRO A 398 3.38 -6.03 23.59
CA PRO A 398 1.99 -5.76 23.24
C PRO A 398 1.72 -4.27 23.04
N THR A 399 0.93 -3.97 22.00
CA THR A 399 0.51 -2.65 21.52
C THR A 399 -1.00 -2.43 21.71
N VAL A 400 -1.78 -3.50 21.93
CA VAL A 400 -3.22 -3.42 22.19
C VAL A 400 -3.47 -3.22 23.69
N LYS A 401 -4.31 -2.23 24.03
CA LYS A 401 -4.77 -2.00 25.40
C LYS A 401 -5.73 -3.12 25.84
N ARG A 402 -5.21 -4.10 26.59
CA ARG A 402 -5.99 -5.24 27.10
C ARG A 402 -6.92 -4.81 28.25
N ASP A 403 -8.14 -5.36 28.25
CA ASP A 403 -9.18 -5.17 29.27
C ASP A 403 -9.18 -6.29 30.34
N GLY A 404 -8.28 -7.27 30.21
CA GLY A 404 -8.15 -8.43 31.08
C GLY A 404 -8.83 -9.71 30.55
N ARG A 405 -9.59 -9.61 29.45
CA ARG A 405 -10.21 -10.77 28.79
C ARG A 405 -9.24 -11.47 27.84
N ILE A 406 -9.45 -12.76 27.62
CA ILE A 406 -8.73 -13.56 26.62
C ILE A 406 -9.20 -13.14 25.23
N ARG A 407 -8.29 -12.66 24.37
CA ARG A 407 -8.60 -12.29 22.98
C ARG A 407 -8.58 -13.54 22.10
N ILE A 408 -9.75 -13.97 21.63
CA ILE A 408 -9.91 -15.14 20.75
C ILE A 408 -10.38 -14.70 19.36
N GLY A 409 -9.60 -15.06 18.34
CA GLY A 409 -9.94 -14.86 16.93
C GLY A 409 -10.56 -16.11 16.32
N PHE A 410 -11.77 -16.02 15.78
CA PHE A 410 -12.36 -17.04 14.92
C PHE A 410 -12.15 -16.65 13.45
N ILE A 411 -11.52 -17.50 12.63
CA ILE A 411 -11.19 -17.19 11.23
C ILE A 411 -11.71 -18.23 10.23
N SER A 412 -12.28 -17.75 9.12
CA SER A 412 -12.67 -18.54 7.93
C SER A 412 -13.06 -17.62 6.76
N SER A 413 -12.86 -18.07 5.51
CA SER A 413 -13.48 -17.43 4.33
C SER A 413 -14.94 -17.87 4.09
N LEU A 414 -15.47 -18.73 4.97
CA LEU A 414 -16.75 -19.43 4.85
C LEU A 414 -17.79 -19.02 5.92
N PHE A 415 -17.56 -17.88 6.59
CA PHE A 415 -18.52 -17.23 7.51
C PHE A 415 -19.60 -16.43 6.75
N TYR A 416 -20.39 -17.16 5.98
CA TYR A 416 -21.56 -16.71 5.25
C TYR A 416 -22.61 -17.83 5.25
N LYS A 417 -23.64 -17.79 4.39
CA LYS A 417 -24.62 -18.86 4.21
C LYS A 417 -24.00 -20.14 3.61
N HIS A 418 -23.22 -20.80 4.45
CA HIS A 418 -22.41 -21.99 4.20
C HIS A 418 -22.47 -22.93 5.42
N THR A 419 -22.03 -24.17 5.26
CA THR A 419 -22.01 -25.16 6.35
C THR A 419 -21.14 -24.71 7.52
N ILE A 420 -19.95 -24.16 7.27
CA ILE A 420 -19.04 -23.66 8.34
C ILE A 420 -19.70 -22.54 9.15
N GLY A 421 -20.20 -21.48 8.49
CA GLY A 421 -20.96 -20.43 9.18
C GLY A 421 -22.14 -20.97 10.00
N SER A 422 -22.85 -21.98 9.49
CA SER A 422 -23.99 -22.61 10.20
C SER A 422 -23.58 -23.42 11.44
N LEU A 423 -22.39 -24.04 11.44
CA LEU A 423 -21.86 -24.84 12.56
C LEU A 423 -21.16 -23.98 13.63
N MET A 424 -20.62 -22.83 13.23
CA MET A 424 -19.79 -21.98 14.08
C MET A 424 -20.52 -20.77 14.67
N LYS A 425 -21.58 -20.25 14.02
CA LYS A 425 -22.25 -19.02 14.48
C LYS A 425 -22.72 -19.09 15.93
N GLY A 426 -23.25 -20.23 16.36
CA GLY A 426 -23.73 -20.42 17.72
C GLY A 426 -22.62 -20.64 18.75
N ILE A 427 -21.45 -21.13 18.32
CA ILE A 427 -20.25 -21.17 19.16
C ILE A 427 -19.83 -19.72 19.45
N ILE A 428 -19.63 -18.93 18.39
CA ILE A 428 -19.24 -17.51 18.47
C ILE A 428 -20.21 -16.74 19.38
N GLU A 429 -21.51 -16.89 19.17
CA GLU A 429 -22.57 -16.24 19.95
C GLU A 429 -22.51 -16.57 21.46
N ASN A 430 -22.31 -17.84 21.84
CA ASN A 430 -22.48 -18.31 23.21
C ASN A 430 -21.21 -18.31 24.09
N PHE A 431 -20.07 -17.88 23.55
CA PHE A 431 -18.82 -17.71 24.31
C PHE A 431 -18.98 -16.68 25.46
N ASP A 432 -18.41 -16.98 26.62
CA ASP A 432 -18.49 -16.14 27.83
C ASP A 432 -17.78 -14.79 27.63
N ARG A 433 -18.58 -13.73 27.45
CA ARG A 433 -18.11 -12.36 27.19
C ARG A 433 -17.49 -11.66 28.40
N GLU A 434 -17.66 -12.18 29.61
CA GLU A 434 -16.94 -11.67 30.79
C GLU A 434 -15.48 -12.16 30.81
N LYS A 435 -15.21 -13.33 30.23
CA LYS A 435 -13.86 -13.92 30.13
C LYS A 435 -13.17 -13.70 28.80
N TYR A 436 -13.92 -13.71 27.71
CA TYR A 436 -13.40 -13.67 26.35
C TYR A 436 -13.82 -12.39 25.63
N HIS A 437 -12.89 -11.85 24.85
CA HIS A 437 -13.14 -10.83 23.85
C HIS A 437 -13.11 -11.51 22.48
N VAL A 438 -14.27 -11.66 21.86
CA VAL A 438 -14.49 -12.54 20.70
C VAL A 438 -14.43 -11.75 19.41
N ILE A 439 -13.39 -12.03 18.62
CA ILE A 439 -13.08 -11.36 17.37
C ILE A 439 -13.41 -12.32 16.23
N THR A 440 -14.30 -11.94 15.31
CA THR A 440 -14.50 -12.71 14.07
C THR A 440 -13.69 -12.11 12.93
N ILE A 441 -13.03 -12.96 12.16
CA ILE A 441 -12.06 -12.57 11.14
C ILE A 441 -12.44 -13.21 9.80
N SER A 442 -12.56 -12.40 8.74
CA SER A 442 -12.88 -12.87 7.38
C SER A 442 -12.01 -12.20 6.31
N PRO A 443 -11.41 -12.97 5.37
CA PRO A 443 -10.74 -12.42 4.18
C PRO A 443 -11.68 -11.71 3.18
N THR A 444 -12.99 -11.96 3.28
CA THR A 444 -14.00 -11.52 2.30
C THR A 444 -15.22 -10.91 2.99
N LYS A 445 -15.78 -9.84 2.42
CA LYS A 445 -17.00 -9.19 2.96
C LYS A 445 -18.24 -9.87 2.42
N TYR A 446 -19.03 -10.47 3.32
CA TYR A 446 -20.36 -11.01 3.02
C TYR A 446 -21.46 -10.19 3.72
N THR A 447 -22.67 -10.27 3.16
CA THR A 447 -23.84 -9.48 3.55
C THR A 447 -25.10 -10.32 3.75
N ASP A 448 -25.06 -11.65 3.63
CA ASP A 448 -26.21 -12.51 3.93
C ASP A 448 -26.47 -12.65 5.45
N SER A 449 -27.62 -13.23 5.80
CA SER A 449 -28.08 -13.30 7.18
C SER A 449 -27.10 -14.00 8.13
N VAL A 450 -26.39 -15.05 7.69
CA VAL A 450 -25.44 -15.77 8.56
C VAL A 450 -24.19 -14.91 8.80
N ALA A 451 -23.71 -14.19 7.78
CA ALA A 451 -22.61 -13.24 7.95
C ALA A 451 -23.00 -12.07 8.85
N GLN A 452 -24.25 -11.59 8.79
CA GLN A 452 -24.79 -10.56 9.67
C GLN A 452 -24.93 -11.04 11.12
N GLU A 453 -25.51 -12.23 11.34
CA GLU A 453 -25.66 -12.85 12.66
C GLU A 453 -24.29 -13.02 13.35
N ILE A 454 -23.28 -13.56 12.63
CA ILE A 454 -21.92 -13.71 13.16
C ILE A 454 -21.32 -12.34 13.52
N ARG A 455 -21.46 -11.32 12.65
CA ARG A 455 -20.94 -9.97 12.91
C ARG A 455 -21.60 -9.31 14.12
N ASN A 456 -22.93 -9.38 14.21
CA ASN A 456 -23.70 -8.76 15.29
C ASN A 456 -23.42 -9.41 16.65
N ASN A 457 -23.01 -10.68 16.65
CA ASN A 457 -22.65 -11.45 17.84
C ASN A 457 -21.13 -11.47 18.11
N SER A 458 -20.31 -10.61 17.50
CA SER A 458 -18.86 -10.50 17.81
C SER A 458 -18.57 -9.22 18.59
N ASP A 459 -17.58 -9.22 19.49
CA ASP A 459 -17.08 -7.97 20.12
C ASP A 459 -16.35 -7.10 19.07
N GLU A 460 -15.67 -7.75 18.12
CA GLU A 460 -14.95 -7.11 17.01
C GLU A 460 -15.11 -7.94 15.72
N TYR A 461 -15.23 -7.29 14.55
CA TYR A 461 -15.32 -7.97 13.25
C TYR A 461 -14.27 -7.41 12.27
N VAL A 462 -13.27 -8.23 11.96
CA VAL A 462 -12.08 -7.85 11.19
C VAL A 462 -12.18 -8.36 9.75
N PHE A 463 -11.94 -7.46 8.81
CA PHE A 463 -11.78 -7.79 7.39
C PHE A 463 -10.31 -7.72 7.01
N LEU A 464 -9.71 -8.87 6.66
CA LEU A 464 -8.27 -8.95 6.35
C LEU A 464 -7.92 -8.51 4.91
N GLY A 465 -8.89 -8.52 4.00
CA GLY A 465 -8.58 -8.57 2.58
C GLY A 465 -7.91 -9.88 2.17
N ILE A 466 -7.23 -9.86 1.04
CA ILE A 466 -6.71 -11.07 0.37
C ILE A 466 -5.21 -11.02 0.06
N GLU A 467 -4.46 -10.01 0.51
CA GLU A 467 -3.00 -9.98 0.36
C GLU A 467 -2.36 -10.58 1.62
N LEU A 468 -1.42 -11.52 1.47
CA LEU A 468 -0.92 -12.32 2.59
C LEU A 468 -0.15 -11.48 3.60
N ARG A 469 0.74 -10.58 3.16
CA ARG A 469 1.54 -9.75 4.07
C ARG A 469 0.66 -8.79 4.86
N GLN A 470 -0.27 -8.09 4.21
CA GLN A 470 -1.24 -7.20 4.86
C GLN A 470 -2.14 -7.96 5.84
N ALA A 471 -2.64 -9.14 5.46
CA ALA A 471 -3.46 -9.96 6.34
C ALA A 471 -2.67 -10.48 7.56
N SER A 472 -1.43 -10.92 7.38
CA SER A 472 -0.53 -11.30 8.47
C SER A 472 -0.23 -10.12 9.41
N GLN A 473 0.03 -8.93 8.88
CA GLN A 473 0.24 -7.71 9.67
C GLN A 473 -1.02 -7.31 10.45
N MET A 474 -2.19 -7.37 9.82
CA MET A 474 -3.48 -7.14 10.48
C MET A 474 -3.69 -8.14 11.62
N LEU A 475 -3.51 -9.45 11.37
CA LEU A 475 -3.62 -10.48 12.42
C LEU A 475 -2.65 -10.26 13.59
N GLN A 476 -1.39 -9.89 13.32
CA GLN A 476 -0.42 -9.55 14.37
C GLN A 476 -0.93 -8.38 15.24
N SER A 477 -1.52 -7.35 14.63
CA SER A 477 -2.05 -6.17 15.34
C SER A 477 -3.27 -6.44 16.21
N LEU A 478 -3.96 -7.59 16.05
CA LEU A 478 -5.09 -7.98 16.90
C LEU A 478 -4.64 -8.54 18.26
N GLU A 479 -3.38 -8.96 18.37
CA GLU A 479 -2.75 -9.51 19.59
C GLU A 479 -3.59 -10.59 20.27
N LEU A 480 -3.96 -11.58 19.46
CA LEU A 480 -4.75 -12.74 19.85
C LEU A 480 -3.98 -13.64 20.82
N ASP A 481 -4.63 -14.08 21.89
CA ASP A 481 -4.15 -15.15 22.75
C ASP A 481 -4.43 -16.53 22.11
N VAL A 482 -5.56 -16.63 21.42
CA VAL A 482 -6.02 -17.83 20.70
C VAL A 482 -6.45 -17.47 19.29
N LEU A 483 -5.97 -18.21 18.29
CA LEU A 483 -6.51 -18.18 16.92
C LEU A 483 -7.13 -19.53 16.57
N PHE A 484 -8.45 -19.53 16.36
CA PHE A 484 -9.26 -20.68 15.97
C PHE A 484 -9.60 -20.60 14.49
N TYR A 485 -9.03 -21.51 13.71
CA TYR A 485 -9.39 -21.73 12.31
C TYR A 485 -10.60 -22.66 12.24
N ALA A 486 -11.73 -22.18 11.71
CA ALA A 486 -12.90 -23.04 11.52
C ALA A 486 -12.66 -24.11 10.43
N ASP A 487 -11.74 -23.82 9.52
CA ASP A 487 -11.25 -24.72 8.47
C ASP A 487 -9.83 -24.32 8.04
N ILE A 488 -9.04 -25.30 7.59
CA ILE A 488 -7.80 -25.11 6.83
C ILE A 488 -7.81 -26.13 5.69
N GLY A 489 -7.51 -25.70 4.46
CA GLY A 489 -7.55 -26.56 3.26
C GLY A 489 -8.86 -26.57 2.49
N MET A 490 -9.92 -25.89 2.97
CA MET A 490 -11.09 -25.55 2.14
C MET A 490 -10.80 -24.35 1.23
N ASP A 491 -9.95 -23.43 1.69
CA ASP A 491 -9.58 -22.19 1.02
C ASP A 491 -8.04 -22.06 0.93
N PRO A 492 -7.46 -21.74 -0.24
CA PRO A 492 -6.00 -21.64 -0.40
C PRO A 492 -5.37 -20.50 0.38
N PHE A 493 -6.07 -19.38 0.53
CA PHE A 493 -5.57 -18.21 1.24
C PHE A 493 -5.57 -18.45 2.75
N ILE A 494 -6.62 -19.11 3.28
CA ILE A 494 -6.63 -19.57 4.69
C ILE A 494 -5.49 -20.57 4.95
N PHE A 495 -5.23 -21.52 4.03
CA PHE A 495 -4.07 -22.42 4.16
C PHE A 495 -2.74 -21.65 4.14
N SER A 496 -2.59 -20.69 3.23
CA SER A 496 -1.40 -19.84 3.12
C SER A 496 -1.15 -19.03 4.40
N LEU A 497 -2.21 -18.44 4.97
CA LEU A 497 -2.17 -17.68 6.22
C LEU A 497 -1.87 -18.57 7.43
N ALA A 498 -2.34 -19.82 7.42
CA ALA A 498 -2.00 -20.81 8.43
C ALA A 498 -0.53 -21.27 8.38
N THR A 499 0.23 -21.00 7.30
CA THR A 499 1.70 -21.25 7.27
C THR A 499 2.50 -20.30 8.15
N THR A 500 1.86 -19.26 8.71
CA THR A 500 2.44 -18.30 9.65
C THR A 500 1.75 -18.41 11.01
N ARG A 501 2.50 -18.18 12.11
CA ARG A 501 1.92 -18.20 13.47
C ARG A 501 1.48 -16.78 13.84
N HIS A 502 0.25 -16.62 14.32
CA HIS A 502 -0.38 -15.33 14.63
C HIS A 502 -0.91 -15.23 16.07
N ALA A 503 -0.85 -16.32 16.85
CA ALA A 503 -1.22 -16.37 18.27
C ALA A 503 -0.32 -17.39 19.02
N PRO A 504 -0.20 -17.32 20.36
CA PRO A 504 0.45 -18.34 21.18
C PRO A 504 -0.18 -19.73 21.05
N VAL A 505 -1.51 -19.77 20.92
CA VAL A 505 -2.29 -21.01 20.73
C VAL A 505 -3.02 -20.90 19.39
N GLN A 506 -2.62 -21.72 18.42
CA GLN A 506 -3.35 -21.87 17.17
C GLN A 506 -4.00 -23.25 17.10
N CYS A 507 -5.26 -23.28 16.69
CA CYS A 507 -6.01 -24.52 16.57
C CYS A 507 -6.92 -24.51 15.35
N VAL A 508 -7.27 -25.69 14.88
CA VAL A 508 -8.20 -25.91 13.78
C VAL A 508 -9.30 -26.88 14.21
N THR A 509 -10.42 -26.90 13.52
CA THR A 509 -11.47 -27.91 13.72
C THR A 509 -11.90 -28.56 12.41
N TRP A 510 -12.85 -29.49 12.50
CA TRP A 510 -13.30 -30.42 11.46
C TRP A 510 -13.95 -29.82 10.20
N GLY A 511 -13.89 -28.50 10.00
CA GLY A 511 -14.38 -27.86 8.78
C GLY A 511 -13.73 -28.41 7.50
N HIS A 512 -12.45 -28.77 7.61
CA HIS A 512 -11.82 -29.78 6.75
C HIS A 512 -11.40 -30.97 7.65
N PRO A 513 -12.03 -32.16 7.55
CA PRO A 513 -11.89 -33.20 8.57
C PRO A 513 -10.71 -34.15 8.29
N ILE A 514 -9.53 -33.56 8.08
CA ILE A 514 -8.22 -34.21 8.00
C ILE A 514 -7.17 -33.28 8.63
N THR A 515 -6.01 -33.81 9.02
CA THR A 515 -4.87 -33.02 9.50
C THR A 515 -4.40 -31.99 8.48
N THR A 516 -3.86 -30.87 8.96
CA THR A 516 -3.27 -29.83 8.12
C THR A 516 -1.83 -30.13 7.72
N GLY A 517 -1.11 -30.95 8.51
CA GLY A 517 0.34 -31.13 8.40
C GLY A 517 1.18 -29.95 8.90
N LEU A 518 0.56 -28.84 9.34
CA LEU A 518 1.21 -27.56 9.64
C LEU A 518 1.79 -27.53 11.06
N LYS A 519 3.11 -27.34 11.17
CA LYS A 519 3.84 -27.13 12.45
C LYS A 519 3.48 -25.80 13.15
N THR A 520 2.69 -24.97 12.48
CA THR A 520 2.11 -23.72 12.99
C THR A 520 0.76 -23.91 13.68
N ILE A 521 0.09 -25.07 13.53
CA ILE A 521 -1.16 -25.38 14.20
C ILE A 521 -0.89 -26.36 15.34
N ASP A 522 -1.26 -25.98 16.55
CA ASP A 522 -0.90 -26.71 17.77
C ASP A 522 -1.93 -27.82 18.07
N TYR A 523 -3.22 -27.56 17.82
CA TYR A 523 -4.33 -28.45 18.19
C TYR A 523 -5.37 -28.65 17.09
N PHE A 524 -5.92 -29.87 17.02
CA PHE A 524 -7.11 -30.19 16.22
C PHE A 524 -8.28 -30.48 17.18
N ILE A 525 -9.34 -29.66 17.14
CA ILE A 525 -10.49 -29.77 18.02
C ILE A 525 -11.56 -30.68 17.40
N SER A 526 -11.89 -31.74 18.13
CA SER A 526 -12.69 -32.90 17.73
C SER A 526 -13.54 -33.42 18.90
N SER A 527 -14.08 -34.63 18.83
CA SER A 527 -14.94 -35.23 19.87
C SER A 527 -14.74 -36.72 20.04
N LYS A 528 -14.85 -37.21 21.30
CA LYS A 528 -14.85 -38.64 21.65
C LYS A 528 -16.03 -39.39 21.02
N LEU A 529 -17.09 -38.68 20.65
CA LEU A 529 -18.26 -39.26 19.98
C LEU A 529 -17.99 -39.60 18.50
N ILE A 530 -17.06 -38.88 17.86
CA ILE A 530 -16.72 -38.99 16.43
C ILE A 530 -15.49 -39.86 16.22
N GLU A 531 -14.44 -39.66 17.02
CA GLU A 531 -13.13 -40.26 16.77
C GLU A 531 -13.08 -41.78 17.09
N PRO A 532 -12.17 -42.54 16.46
CA PRO A 532 -11.77 -43.89 16.90
C PRO A 532 -10.77 -43.83 18.07
N GLU A 533 -10.40 -44.99 18.62
CA GLU A 533 -9.42 -45.08 19.71
C GLU A 533 -7.99 -44.74 19.26
N ASP A 534 -7.63 -44.98 18.00
CA ASP A 534 -6.31 -44.71 17.39
C ASP A 534 -6.18 -43.27 16.84
N ALA A 535 -7.15 -42.39 17.11
CA ALA A 535 -7.33 -41.13 16.38
C ALA A 535 -6.13 -40.19 16.32
N GLN A 536 -5.31 -40.11 17.38
CA GLN A 536 -4.13 -39.24 17.42
C GLN A 536 -3.07 -39.62 16.36
N GLU A 537 -3.07 -40.86 15.85
CA GLU A 537 -2.19 -41.27 14.76
C GLU A 537 -2.55 -40.57 13.43
N HIS A 538 -3.79 -40.10 13.28
CA HIS A 538 -4.32 -39.45 12.08
C HIS A 538 -3.97 -37.95 11.98
N TYR A 539 -3.40 -37.35 13.02
CA TYR A 539 -3.14 -35.90 13.10
C TYR A 539 -1.69 -35.57 13.44
N THR A 540 -1.12 -34.54 12.79
CA THR A 540 0.15 -33.92 13.23
C THR A 540 -0.06 -33.00 14.43
N GLU A 541 -1.24 -32.39 14.52
CA GLU A 541 -1.69 -31.58 15.64
C GLU A 541 -1.97 -32.45 16.88
N GLN A 542 -1.93 -31.85 18.07
CA GLN A 542 -2.45 -32.52 19.27
C GLN A 542 -3.99 -32.57 19.22
N LEU A 543 -4.56 -33.76 19.27
CA LEU A 543 -6.00 -33.97 19.19
C LEU A 543 -6.67 -33.61 20.52
N VAL A 544 -7.71 -32.77 20.44
CA VAL A 544 -8.54 -32.36 21.58
C VAL A 544 -9.91 -32.99 21.39
N GLN A 545 -10.28 -33.92 22.27
CA GLN A 545 -11.54 -34.68 22.15
C GLN A 545 -12.55 -34.22 23.19
N LEU A 546 -13.49 -33.37 22.77
CA LEU A 546 -14.64 -32.95 23.57
C LEU A 546 -15.59 -34.14 23.83
N ASP A 547 -16.34 -34.11 24.94
CA ASP A 547 -17.45 -35.02 25.23
C ASP A 547 -18.72 -34.66 24.42
N SER A 548 -18.87 -33.39 24.02
CA SER A 548 -19.90 -32.93 23.07
C SER A 548 -19.40 -32.93 21.62
N LEU A 549 -20.31 -32.73 20.66
CA LEU A 549 -19.95 -32.55 19.25
C LEU A 549 -19.35 -31.15 19.04
N PRO A 550 -18.28 -30.97 18.25
CA PRO A 550 -17.53 -29.71 18.12
C PRO A 550 -18.23 -28.73 17.16
N SER A 551 -19.49 -28.42 17.44
CA SER A 551 -20.35 -27.53 16.65
C SER A 551 -21.62 -27.18 17.44
N TYR A 552 -22.05 -25.91 17.39
CA TYR A 552 -23.33 -25.49 17.94
C TYR A 552 -24.32 -25.30 16.79
N TYR A 553 -25.24 -26.26 16.62
CA TYR A 553 -26.20 -26.26 15.52
C TYR A 553 -27.61 -25.91 15.99
N TYR A 554 -28.20 -24.86 15.44
CA TYR A 554 -29.59 -24.49 15.70
C TYR A 554 -30.53 -25.46 15.01
N ARG A 555 -31.62 -25.87 15.69
CA ARG A 555 -32.60 -26.78 15.07
C ARG A 555 -33.20 -26.13 13.80
N PRO A 556 -33.10 -26.77 12.63
CA PRO A 556 -33.64 -26.19 11.41
C PRO A 556 -35.18 -26.16 11.46
N ALA A 557 -35.76 -25.05 11.02
CA ALA A 557 -37.20 -24.93 10.86
C ALA A 557 -37.73 -25.98 9.86
N LEU A 558 -38.85 -26.61 10.20
CA LEU A 558 -39.53 -27.55 9.30
C LEU A 558 -40.23 -26.78 8.17
N PRO A 559 -40.40 -27.37 6.97
CA PRO A 559 -41.09 -26.69 5.87
C PRO A 559 -42.57 -26.43 6.18
N ASP A 560 -43.03 -25.20 5.98
CA ASP A 560 -44.46 -24.82 6.14
C ASP A 560 -45.38 -25.57 5.17
N ASN A 561 -44.86 -25.96 4.01
CA ASN A 561 -45.57 -26.70 2.96
C ASN A 561 -44.91 -28.06 2.75
N ILE A 562 -45.64 -29.12 3.09
CA ILE A 562 -45.21 -30.51 2.91
C ILE A 562 -45.56 -30.96 1.49
N LYS A 563 -44.54 -31.33 0.72
CA LYS A 563 -44.64 -31.86 -0.65
C LYS A 563 -44.69 -33.38 -0.63
N ASN A 564 -45.44 -33.98 -1.56
CA ASN A 564 -45.50 -35.43 -1.75
C ASN A 564 -44.41 -35.93 -2.72
N ARG A 565 -44.32 -37.26 -2.88
CA ARG A 565 -43.35 -37.94 -3.75
C ARG A 565 -43.43 -37.51 -5.22
N ALA A 566 -44.65 -37.32 -5.74
CA ALA A 566 -44.88 -36.87 -7.10
C ALA A 566 -44.19 -35.52 -7.43
N ALA A 567 -44.08 -34.61 -6.46
CA ALA A 567 -43.36 -33.33 -6.63
C ALA A 567 -41.85 -33.49 -6.93
N PHE A 568 -41.28 -34.66 -6.63
CA PHE A 568 -39.88 -35.03 -6.90
C PHE A 568 -39.75 -36.06 -8.03
N GLY A 569 -40.85 -36.43 -8.71
CA GLY A 569 -40.84 -37.45 -9.76
C GLY A 569 -40.72 -38.89 -9.23
N LEU A 570 -41.19 -39.13 -8.00
CA LEU A 570 -41.22 -40.43 -7.33
C LEU A 570 -42.66 -40.95 -7.23
N SER A 571 -42.84 -42.27 -7.23
CA SER A 571 -44.15 -42.91 -7.00
C SER A 571 -44.38 -43.23 -5.52
N ASP A 572 -45.65 -43.30 -5.11
CA ASP A 572 -46.02 -43.76 -3.77
C ASP A 572 -45.84 -45.30 -3.63
N ASP A 573 -45.79 -46.05 -4.74
CA ASP A 573 -45.54 -47.51 -4.77
C ASP A 573 -44.07 -47.91 -4.58
N GLU A 574 -43.14 -46.97 -4.75
CA GLU A 574 -41.68 -47.18 -4.63
C GLU A 574 -41.23 -47.08 -3.18
N HIS A 575 -40.15 -47.76 -2.81
CA HIS A 575 -39.45 -47.50 -1.55
C HIS A 575 -38.31 -46.52 -1.83
N VAL A 576 -38.23 -45.40 -1.11
CA VAL A 576 -37.37 -44.25 -1.45
C VAL A 576 -36.11 -44.23 -0.57
N TYR A 577 -34.98 -44.50 -1.21
CA TYR A 577 -33.65 -44.59 -0.59
C TYR A 577 -32.81 -43.37 -1.00
N ALA A 578 -32.79 -42.31 -0.18
CA ALA A 578 -32.09 -41.09 -0.56
C ALA A 578 -30.66 -41.02 -0.01
N CYS A 579 -29.69 -40.71 -0.87
CA CYS A 579 -28.36 -40.25 -0.50
C CYS A 579 -28.21 -38.77 -0.92
N PRO A 580 -28.77 -37.81 -0.15
CA PRO A 580 -28.78 -36.38 -0.50
C PRO A 580 -27.42 -35.71 -0.16
N GLN A 581 -26.34 -36.26 -0.68
CA GLN A 581 -24.95 -35.84 -0.49
C GLN A 581 -24.34 -35.31 -1.80
N THR A 582 -23.24 -34.57 -1.70
CA THR A 582 -22.45 -34.16 -2.88
C THR A 582 -21.76 -35.36 -3.51
N LEU A 583 -21.75 -35.43 -4.85
CA LEU A 583 -21.35 -36.65 -5.57
C LEU A 583 -19.90 -37.09 -5.36
N PHE A 584 -18.99 -36.18 -5.00
CA PHE A 584 -17.60 -36.53 -4.64
C PHE A 584 -17.46 -37.30 -3.31
N LYS A 585 -18.52 -37.40 -2.51
CA LYS A 585 -18.58 -38.30 -1.34
C LYS A 585 -18.91 -39.75 -1.69
N ILE A 586 -19.34 -40.03 -2.92
CA ILE A 586 -19.76 -41.37 -3.34
C ILE A 586 -18.52 -42.19 -3.69
N HIS A 587 -17.87 -42.73 -2.66
CA HIS A 587 -16.69 -43.59 -2.78
C HIS A 587 -16.98 -44.87 -3.59
N PRO A 588 -16.02 -45.46 -4.33
CA PRO A 588 -16.27 -46.65 -5.14
C PRO A 588 -16.78 -47.87 -4.38
N GLU A 589 -16.41 -48.05 -3.10
CA GLU A 589 -16.93 -49.16 -2.28
C GLU A 589 -18.43 -49.03 -1.98
N PHE A 590 -18.98 -47.82 -2.02
CA PHE A 590 -20.42 -47.59 -1.80
C PHE A 590 -21.27 -48.17 -2.95
N ASP A 591 -20.68 -48.42 -4.12
CA ASP A 591 -21.33 -49.10 -5.25
C ASP A 591 -21.89 -50.48 -4.84
N GLN A 592 -21.24 -51.20 -3.91
CA GLN A 592 -21.71 -52.49 -3.40
C GLN A 592 -23.02 -52.36 -2.61
N ILE A 593 -23.13 -51.34 -1.75
CA ILE A 593 -24.34 -51.05 -0.97
C ILE A 593 -25.50 -50.67 -1.89
N LEU A 594 -25.25 -49.75 -2.84
CA LEU A 594 -26.26 -49.29 -3.79
C LEU A 594 -26.79 -50.45 -4.66
N ALA A 595 -25.88 -51.29 -5.18
CA ALA A 595 -26.25 -52.48 -5.96
C ALA A 595 -26.95 -53.54 -5.11
N GLY A 596 -26.54 -53.72 -3.84
CA GLY A 596 -27.16 -54.66 -2.90
C GLY A 596 -28.61 -54.31 -2.62
N ILE A 597 -28.88 -53.06 -2.22
CA ILE A 597 -30.24 -52.55 -1.96
C ILE A 597 -31.13 -52.74 -3.19
N LEU A 598 -30.66 -52.35 -4.38
CA LEU A 598 -31.43 -52.49 -5.63
C LEU A 598 -31.70 -53.96 -6.02
N LYS A 599 -30.84 -54.91 -5.63
CA LYS A 599 -31.07 -56.35 -5.87
C LYS A 599 -32.05 -56.94 -4.87
N GLN A 600 -31.96 -56.54 -3.60
CA GLN A 600 -32.71 -57.14 -2.50
C GLN A 600 -34.15 -56.60 -2.41
N ASP A 601 -34.37 -55.33 -2.71
CA ASP A 601 -35.70 -54.74 -2.82
C ASP A 601 -36.04 -54.37 -4.28
N PRO A 602 -36.95 -55.11 -4.95
CA PRO A 602 -37.42 -54.78 -6.30
C PRO A 602 -38.15 -53.43 -6.42
N LYS A 603 -38.69 -52.87 -5.33
CA LYS A 603 -39.37 -51.57 -5.28
C LYS A 603 -38.44 -50.39 -4.99
N ALA A 604 -37.17 -50.64 -4.65
CA ALA A 604 -36.23 -49.58 -4.30
C ALA A 604 -35.99 -48.59 -5.45
N ARG A 605 -36.10 -47.31 -5.12
CA ARG A 605 -35.71 -46.16 -5.93
C ARG A 605 -34.64 -45.39 -5.17
N ILE A 606 -33.41 -45.41 -5.67
CA ILE A 606 -32.32 -44.64 -5.05
C ILE A 606 -32.37 -43.20 -5.57
N VAL A 607 -32.21 -42.22 -4.69
CA VAL A 607 -32.28 -40.80 -5.04
C VAL A 607 -30.99 -40.09 -4.64
N MET A 608 -30.38 -39.38 -5.59
CA MET A 608 -29.16 -38.59 -5.41
C MET A 608 -29.37 -37.17 -5.95
N ILE A 609 -28.54 -36.23 -5.49
CA ILE A 609 -28.57 -34.85 -5.97
C ILE A 609 -27.38 -34.62 -6.90
N ARG A 610 -27.66 -34.22 -8.14
CA ARG A 610 -26.63 -33.71 -9.06
C ARG A 610 -26.44 -32.21 -8.88
N ASP A 611 -25.20 -31.78 -9.04
CA ASP A 611 -24.87 -30.37 -9.16
C ASP A 611 -25.37 -29.81 -10.52
N GLN A 612 -25.16 -28.51 -10.73
CA GLN A 612 -25.73 -27.78 -11.87
C GLN A 612 -24.79 -27.65 -13.08
N THR A 613 -23.48 -27.78 -12.90
CA THR A 613 -22.47 -27.23 -13.84
C THR A 613 -21.27 -28.13 -14.13
N SER A 614 -21.04 -29.16 -13.32
CA SER A 614 -19.93 -30.10 -13.42
C SER A 614 -20.30 -31.35 -14.25
N LYS A 615 -19.28 -32.18 -14.54
CA LYS A 615 -19.42 -33.53 -15.11
C LYS A 615 -19.60 -34.63 -14.04
N TRP A 616 -19.62 -34.32 -12.74
CA TRP A 616 -19.60 -35.31 -11.64
C TRP A 616 -20.70 -36.38 -11.76
N LYS A 617 -21.93 -36.00 -12.09
CA LYS A 617 -23.03 -36.96 -12.31
C LYS A 617 -22.74 -37.92 -13.46
N ASP A 618 -22.15 -37.45 -14.55
CA ASP A 618 -21.85 -38.31 -15.70
C ASP A 618 -20.63 -39.20 -15.43
N LEU A 619 -19.65 -38.75 -14.64
CA LEU A 619 -18.54 -39.56 -14.13
C LEU A 619 -19.03 -40.68 -13.20
N VAL A 620 -19.87 -40.36 -12.20
CA VAL A 620 -20.46 -41.36 -11.28
C VAL A 620 -21.33 -42.36 -12.04
N VAL A 621 -22.18 -41.91 -12.96
CA VAL A 621 -22.98 -42.83 -13.81
C VAL A 621 -22.09 -43.69 -14.71
N THR A 622 -20.96 -43.17 -15.21
CA THR A 622 -19.99 -43.96 -15.98
C THR A 622 -19.32 -45.03 -15.12
N ARG A 623 -19.06 -44.76 -13.82
CA ARG A 623 -18.61 -45.78 -12.86
C ARG A 623 -19.70 -46.82 -12.62
N PHE A 624 -20.90 -46.40 -12.24
CA PHE A 624 -22.03 -47.30 -11.96
C PHE A 624 -22.37 -48.23 -13.12
N LYS A 625 -22.25 -47.77 -14.38
CA LYS A 625 -22.43 -48.61 -15.58
C LYS A 625 -21.36 -49.69 -15.76
N LYS A 626 -20.19 -49.57 -15.12
CA LYS A 626 -19.19 -50.64 -15.04
C LYS A 626 -19.47 -51.58 -13.86
N THR A 627 -19.87 -51.03 -12.71
CA THR A 627 -20.03 -51.80 -11.46
C THR A 627 -21.36 -52.58 -11.37
N PHE A 628 -22.47 -52.02 -11.84
CA PHE A 628 -23.82 -52.62 -11.78
C PHE A 628 -24.74 -52.18 -12.95
N PRO A 629 -24.38 -52.43 -14.22
CA PRO A 629 -25.07 -51.89 -15.41
C PRO A 629 -26.60 -52.03 -15.40
N ASP A 630 -27.12 -53.20 -15.02
CA ASP A 630 -28.55 -53.54 -15.14
C ASP A 630 -29.46 -52.81 -14.12
N LEU A 631 -28.88 -52.06 -13.18
CA LEU A 631 -29.61 -51.42 -12.08
C LEU A 631 -29.52 -49.88 -12.09
N VAL A 632 -28.69 -49.29 -12.97
CA VAL A 632 -28.40 -47.84 -12.96
C VAL A 632 -29.64 -46.97 -13.20
N ASP A 633 -30.58 -47.43 -14.04
CA ASP A 633 -31.82 -46.69 -14.33
C ASP A 633 -32.81 -46.63 -13.14
N ARG A 634 -32.51 -47.34 -12.05
CA ARG A 634 -33.22 -47.22 -10.76
C ARG A 634 -32.64 -46.14 -9.83
N ILE A 635 -31.65 -45.37 -10.30
CA ILE A 635 -31.07 -44.22 -9.58
C ILE A 635 -31.58 -42.91 -10.20
N LEU A 636 -32.32 -42.12 -9.43
CA LEU A 636 -32.84 -40.80 -9.81
C LEU A 636 -31.89 -39.68 -9.37
N PHE A 637 -31.44 -38.86 -10.33
CA PHE A 637 -30.57 -37.70 -10.08
C PHE A 637 -31.35 -36.38 -10.13
N LEU A 638 -31.81 -35.92 -8.96
CA LEU A 638 -32.51 -34.64 -8.79
C LEU A 638 -31.54 -33.45 -8.92
N ARG A 639 -32.04 -32.31 -9.42
CA ARG A 639 -31.25 -31.06 -9.43
C ARG A 639 -31.11 -30.51 -8.01
N GLY A 640 -30.01 -29.81 -7.73
CA GLY A 640 -29.88 -29.00 -6.51
C GLY A 640 -31.07 -28.04 -6.34
N MET A 641 -31.57 -27.94 -5.10
CA MET A 641 -32.86 -27.33 -4.74
C MET A 641 -32.74 -26.42 -3.50
N PRO A 642 -33.69 -25.49 -3.26
CA PRO A 642 -33.72 -24.66 -2.06
C PRO A 642 -33.88 -25.48 -0.77
N THR A 643 -33.45 -24.93 0.38
CA THR A 643 -33.49 -25.63 1.68
C THR A 643 -34.85 -26.23 2.05
N PRO A 644 -36.01 -25.55 1.88
CA PRO A 644 -37.31 -26.16 2.19
C PRO A 644 -37.66 -27.38 1.33
N ASP A 645 -37.20 -27.39 0.07
CA ASP A 645 -37.41 -28.52 -0.85
C ASP A 645 -36.47 -29.69 -0.52
N PHE A 646 -35.24 -29.38 -0.08
CA PHE A 646 -34.29 -30.38 0.42
C PHE A 646 -34.78 -31.06 1.70
N LEU A 647 -35.35 -30.29 2.64
CA LEU A 647 -35.98 -30.83 3.84
C LEU A 647 -37.23 -31.66 3.50
N ASN A 648 -38.02 -31.25 2.50
CA ASN A 648 -39.12 -32.07 1.99
C ASN A 648 -38.63 -33.40 1.39
N LEU A 649 -37.54 -33.40 0.60
CA LEU A 649 -36.94 -34.62 0.07
C LEU A 649 -36.54 -35.60 1.19
N ILE A 650 -35.92 -35.09 2.26
CA ILE A 650 -35.61 -35.89 3.46
C ILE A 650 -36.90 -36.44 4.10
N TYR A 651 -37.94 -35.62 4.23
CA TYR A 651 -39.20 -36.00 4.87
C TYR A 651 -39.94 -37.14 4.15
N ILE A 652 -39.94 -37.16 2.82
CA ILE A 652 -40.63 -38.17 1.98
C ILE A 652 -39.83 -39.46 1.75
N SER A 653 -38.54 -39.46 2.11
CA SER A 653 -37.66 -40.63 1.97
C SER A 653 -37.94 -41.65 3.07
N ASP A 654 -37.99 -42.93 2.72
CA ASP A 654 -38.21 -43.99 3.71
C ASP A 654 -36.94 -44.21 4.56
N VAL A 655 -35.78 -44.13 3.91
CA VAL A 655 -34.47 -44.26 4.55
C VAL A 655 -33.46 -43.32 3.87
N LEU A 656 -32.59 -42.71 4.68
CA LEU A 656 -31.40 -42.04 4.19
C LEU A 656 -30.18 -42.96 4.26
N LEU A 657 -29.33 -42.84 3.25
CA LEU A 657 -28.09 -43.61 3.13
C LEU A 657 -26.89 -42.71 3.44
N ASP A 658 -26.19 -42.96 4.54
CA ASP A 658 -24.89 -42.31 4.82
C ASP A 658 -23.78 -43.01 4.02
N PRO A 659 -23.05 -42.32 3.12
CA PRO A 659 -22.02 -42.94 2.28
C PRO A 659 -20.74 -43.26 3.07
N LEU A 660 -20.03 -44.29 2.61
CA LEU A 660 -18.79 -44.75 3.23
C LEU A 660 -17.67 -43.70 3.17
N HIS A 661 -16.77 -43.76 4.14
CA HIS A 661 -15.58 -42.93 4.34
C HIS A 661 -15.79 -41.41 4.54
N PHE A 662 -16.85 -40.81 4.00
CA PHE A 662 -17.23 -39.43 4.29
C PHE A 662 -18.74 -39.26 4.35
N GLY A 663 -19.28 -39.25 5.57
CA GLY A 663 -20.73 -39.19 5.82
C GLY A 663 -21.36 -37.80 5.77
N GLY A 664 -22.56 -37.69 6.30
CA GLY A 664 -23.30 -36.46 6.51
C GLY A 664 -22.71 -35.62 7.65
N GLY A 665 -22.55 -34.31 7.39
CA GLY A 665 -22.36 -33.28 8.42
C GLY A 665 -23.68 -32.54 8.64
N ASN A 666 -23.84 -31.39 7.98
CA ASN A 666 -25.06 -30.57 8.00
C ASN A 666 -26.35 -31.38 7.73
N THR A 667 -26.32 -32.31 6.76
CA THR A 667 -27.45 -33.18 6.40
C THR A 667 -27.92 -34.07 7.57
N SER A 668 -26.99 -34.51 8.43
CA SER A 668 -27.30 -35.39 9.56
C SER A 668 -28.16 -34.67 10.59
N TYR A 669 -27.78 -33.45 10.97
CA TYR A 669 -28.61 -32.57 11.80
C TYR A 669 -29.99 -32.32 11.18
N GLN A 670 -30.04 -32.03 9.87
CA GLN A 670 -31.29 -31.80 9.14
C GLN A 670 -32.20 -33.05 9.15
N SER A 671 -31.64 -34.26 9.00
CA SER A 671 -32.41 -35.51 9.08
C SER A 671 -32.96 -35.79 10.47
N MET A 672 -32.19 -35.55 11.53
CA MET A 672 -32.63 -35.79 12.91
C MET A 672 -33.71 -34.79 13.35
N ALA A 673 -33.72 -33.58 12.79
CA ALA A 673 -34.81 -32.62 13.01
C ALA A 673 -36.17 -33.12 12.49
N ILE A 674 -36.14 -33.87 11.37
CA ILE A 674 -37.29 -34.44 10.65
C ILE A 674 -37.67 -35.84 11.14
N GLY A 675 -36.70 -36.59 11.68
CA GLY A 675 -36.87 -37.94 12.19
C GLY A 675 -36.60 -39.06 11.18
N THR A 676 -36.18 -38.77 9.96
CA THR A 676 -35.94 -39.81 8.94
C THR A 676 -34.74 -40.68 9.35
N PRO A 677 -34.87 -42.03 9.41
CA PRO A 677 -33.75 -42.90 9.77
C PRO A 677 -32.60 -42.81 8.77
N VAL A 678 -31.36 -42.85 9.27
CA VAL A 678 -30.13 -42.80 8.48
C VAL A 678 -29.31 -44.05 8.76
N VAL A 679 -29.12 -44.93 7.79
CA VAL A 679 -28.26 -46.10 7.99
C VAL A 679 -26.80 -45.68 7.81
N THR A 680 -25.95 -46.01 8.79
CA THR A 680 -24.53 -45.64 8.82
C THR A 680 -23.64 -46.83 9.17
N LEU A 681 -22.60 -47.06 8.35
CA LEU A 681 -21.48 -47.95 8.65
C LEU A 681 -20.27 -47.08 9.02
N PRO A 682 -19.87 -47.00 10.30
CA PRO A 682 -18.80 -46.09 10.73
C PRO A 682 -17.45 -46.45 10.10
N ALA A 683 -16.82 -45.50 9.42
CA ALA A 683 -15.52 -45.70 8.80
C ALA A 683 -14.36 -45.69 9.82
N LYS A 684 -13.14 -45.97 9.33
CA LYS A 684 -11.91 -45.89 10.14
C LYS A 684 -11.58 -44.48 10.61
N TYR A 685 -11.82 -43.45 9.79
CA TYR A 685 -11.43 -42.07 10.06
C TYR A 685 -12.63 -41.18 10.43
N MET A 686 -12.38 -40.13 11.24
CA MET A 686 -13.35 -39.11 11.69
C MET A 686 -14.47 -38.79 10.68
N ARG A 687 -14.07 -38.45 9.45
CA ARG A 687 -14.98 -37.93 8.41
C ARG A 687 -16.08 -38.91 7.98
N GLY A 688 -15.90 -40.21 8.19
CA GLY A 688 -16.92 -41.25 7.96
C GLY A 688 -17.63 -41.71 9.24
N ARG A 689 -17.63 -40.89 10.31
CA ARG A 689 -18.17 -41.22 11.63
C ARG A 689 -19.13 -40.14 12.18
N GLY A 690 -19.47 -39.14 11.38
CA GLY A 690 -20.35 -38.03 11.79
C GLY A 690 -21.75 -38.48 12.22
N MET A 691 -22.40 -39.36 11.46
CA MET A 691 -23.74 -39.87 11.81
C MET A 691 -23.72 -40.79 13.04
N LEU A 692 -22.66 -41.60 13.21
CA LEU A 692 -22.41 -42.37 14.43
C LEU A 692 -22.39 -41.44 15.66
N ALA A 693 -21.65 -40.33 15.59
CA ALA A 693 -21.50 -39.42 16.71
C ALA A 693 -22.82 -38.73 17.12
N VAL A 694 -23.64 -38.38 16.13
CA VAL A 694 -25.01 -37.89 16.33
C VAL A 694 -25.87 -38.94 17.04
N TYR A 695 -25.84 -40.20 16.61
CA TYR A 695 -26.57 -41.28 17.27
C TYR A 695 -26.05 -41.59 18.68
N ASN A 696 -24.73 -41.56 18.90
CA ASN A 696 -24.10 -41.69 20.22
C ASN A 696 -24.61 -40.62 21.19
N LYS A 697 -24.63 -39.34 20.77
CA LYS A 697 -25.17 -38.22 21.58
C LYS A 697 -26.66 -38.40 21.92
N MET A 698 -27.43 -39.01 21.02
CA MET A 698 -28.86 -39.31 21.21
C MET A 698 -29.11 -40.57 22.05
N GLY A 699 -28.09 -41.38 22.33
CA GLY A 699 -28.21 -42.69 22.99
C GLY A 699 -28.95 -43.73 22.14
N LEU A 700 -28.79 -43.68 20.82
CA LEU A 700 -29.40 -44.58 19.84
C LEU A 700 -28.32 -45.39 19.12
N GLN A 701 -28.62 -46.64 18.75
CA GLN A 701 -27.72 -47.50 17.97
C GLN A 701 -28.48 -48.28 16.87
N ASP A 702 -29.80 -48.13 16.79
CA ASP A 702 -30.71 -48.92 15.95
C ASP A 702 -30.52 -48.74 14.43
N CYS A 703 -29.69 -47.78 14.03
CA CYS A 703 -29.34 -47.47 12.64
C CYS A 703 -27.82 -47.48 12.38
N VAL A 704 -27.03 -47.96 13.35
CA VAL A 704 -25.58 -48.16 13.25
C VAL A 704 -25.31 -49.62 12.95
N VAL A 705 -24.54 -49.90 11.90
CA VAL A 705 -24.22 -51.26 11.44
C VAL A 705 -22.71 -51.50 11.43
N SER A 706 -22.29 -52.76 11.40
CA SER A 706 -20.89 -53.19 11.46
C SER A 706 -20.34 -53.79 10.15
N SER A 707 -21.22 -54.12 9.19
CA SER A 707 -20.85 -54.66 7.88
C SER A 707 -21.68 -54.08 6.73
N ILE A 708 -21.24 -54.32 5.48
CA ILE A 708 -21.97 -53.92 4.28
C ILE A 708 -23.28 -54.70 4.16
N GLU A 709 -23.26 -55.98 4.52
CA GLU A 709 -24.42 -56.87 4.52
C GLU A 709 -25.48 -56.37 5.50
N GLU A 710 -25.10 -56.05 6.74
CA GLU A 710 -26.01 -55.43 7.73
C GLU A 710 -26.55 -54.08 7.26
N TYR A 711 -25.74 -53.27 6.57
CA TYR A 711 -26.20 -52.00 5.98
C TYR A 711 -27.33 -52.23 4.99
N ILE A 712 -27.13 -53.16 4.04
CA ILE A 712 -28.11 -53.48 3.00
C ILE A 712 -29.38 -54.04 3.63
N ASP A 713 -29.27 -55.02 4.53
CA ASP A 713 -30.40 -55.65 5.21
C ASP A 713 -31.22 -54.63 6.00
N LEU A 714 -30.55 -53.77 6.79
CA LEU A 714 -31.23 -52.76 7.60
C LEU A 714 -31.89 -51.68 6.74
N ALA A 715 -31.21 -51.19 5.70
CA ALA A 715 -31.80 -50.23 4.76
C ALA A 715 -33.01 -50.85 4.05
N CYS A 716 -32.92 -52.08 3.56
CA CYS A 716 -34.02 -52.80 2.92
C CYS A 716 -35.21 -52.95 3.89
N ARG A 717 -34.94 -53.33 5.15
CA ARG A 717 -35.97 -53.42 6.18
C ARG A 717 -36.67 -52.08 6.42
N ILE A 718 -35.94 -50.98 6.62
CA ILE A 718 -36.54 -49.65 6.87
C ILE A 718 -37.37 -49.15 5.67
N GLY A 719 -36.93 -49.44 4.45
CA GLY A 719 -37.72 -49.12 3.25
C GLY A 719 -39.04 -49.90 3.18
N SER A 720 -38.99 -51.21 3.40
CA SER A 720 -40.14 -52.12 3.22
C SER A 720 -41.10 -52.27 4.41
N ASP A 721 -40.63 -52.04 5.65
CA ASP A 721 -41.42 -52.20 6.89
C ASP A 721 -41.76 -50.82 7.48
N GLU A 722 -42.93 -50.32 7.09
CA GLU A 722 -43.47 -49.03 7.54
C GLU A 722 -43.63 -48.96 9.07
N SER A 723 -44.04 -50.06 9.71
CA SER A 723 -44.21 -50.08 11.17
C SER A 723 -42.88 -49.96 11.90
N PHE A 724 -41.85 -50.65 11.42
CA PHE A 724 -40.48 -50.53 11.96
C PHE A 724 -39.89 -49.14 11.71
N ARG A 725 -40.08 -48.58 10.51
CA ARG A 725 -39.64 -47.22 10.15
C ARG A 725 -40.28 -46.16 11.05
N ASP A 726 -41.59 -46.23 11.29
CA ASP A 726 -42.30 -45.27 12.14
C ASP A 726 -41.87 -45.37 13.61
N GLN A 727 -41.61 -46.58 14.12
CA GLN A 727 -41.04 -46.78 15.45
C GLN A 727 -39.65 -46.13 15.58
N LEU A 728 -38.78 -46.30 14.57
CA LEU A 728 -37.47 -45.62 14.53
C LEU A 728 -37.64 -44.10 14.46
N ARG A 729 -38.56 -43.60 13.63
CA ARG A 729 -38.84 -42.16 13.48
C ARG A 729 -39.29 -41.52 14.79
N LEU A 730 -40.20 -42.16 15.52
CA LEU A 730 -40.64 -41.71 16.85
C LEU A 730 -39.48 -41.74 17.86
N LYS A 731 -38.66 -42.80 17.84
CA LYS A 731 -37.48 -42.93 18.71
C LYS A 731 -36.47 -41.80 18.47
N ILE A 732 -36.14 -41.54 17.20
CA ILE A 732 -35.26 -40.44 16.76
C ILE A 732 -35.82 -39.09 17.22
N LEU A 733 -37.08 -38.77 16.89
CA LEU A 733 -37.68 -37.49 17.26
C LEU A 733 -37.68 -37.26 18.77
N SER A 734 -37.97 -38.28 19.57
CA SER A 734 -37.96 -38.20 21.04
C SER A 734 -36.60 -37.83 21.66
N LYS A 735 -35.50 -38.14 20.96
CA LYS A 735 -34.11 -37.84 21.38
C LYS A 735 -33.43 -36.72 20.60
N SER A 736 -34.04 -36.27 19.49
CA SER A 736 -33.46 -35.30 18.56
C SER A 736 -33.07 -33.96 19.20
N HIS A 737 -33.67 -33.57 20.32
CA HIS A 737 -33.33 -32.34 21.03
C HIS A 737 -31.92 -32.34 21.66
N LEU A 738 -31.27 -33.52 21.81
CA LEU A 738 -29.96 -33.66 22.47
C LEU A 738 -28.76 -33.23 21.61
N ILE A 739 -28.96 -32.92 20.33
CA ILE A 739 -27.89 -32.57 19.37
C ILE A 739 -27.97 -31.13 18.86
N PHE A 740 -29.02 -30.39 19.24
CA PHE A 740 -29.22 -29.00 18.85
C PHE A 740 -28.94 -28.09 20.04
N GLU A 741 -28.36 -26.92 19.78
CA GLU A 741 -28.17 -25.86 20.77
C GLU A 741 -27.41 -26.30 22.04
N ASP A 742 -26.54 -27.31 21.90
CA ASP A 742 -25.78 -27.93 22.99
C ASP A 742 -24.63 -27.03 23.48
N VAL A 743 -24.95 -26.12 24.40
CA VAL A 743 -24.00 -25.16 24.99
C VAL A 743 -22.79 -25.82 25.66
N ASN A 744 -22.84 -27.11 26.00
CA ASN A 744 -21.71 -27.81 26.61
C ASN A 744 -20.47 -27.78 25.71
N THR A 745 -20.62 -27.87 24.37
CA THR A 745 -19.46 -27.76 23.46
C THR A 745 -18.71 -26.44 23.63
N VAL A 746 -19.41 -25.35 23.96
CA VAL A 746 -18.81 -24.02 24.14
C VAL A 746 -18.06 -23.97 25.46
N ARG A 747 -18.68 -24.45 26.55
CA ARG A 747 -18.08 -24.50 27.88
C ARG A 747 -16.86 -25.43 27.95
N GLU A 748 -16.88 -26.53 27.20
CA GLU A 748 -15.73 -27.43 27.05
C GLU A 748 -14.59 -26.77 26.25
N MET A 749 -14.90 -26.05 25.16
CA MET A 749 -13.90 -25.29 24.38
C MET A 749 -13.25 -24.18 25.23
N GLU A 750 -14.04 -23.42 25.99
CA GLU A 750 -13.54 -22.41 26.93
C GLU A 750 -12.60 -23.01 27.98
N THR A 751 -12.98 -24.13 28.57
CA THR A 751 -12.16 -24.86 29.55
C THR A 751 -10.84 -25.34 28.92
N PHE A 752 -10.89 -25.82 27.67
CA PHE A 752 -9.71 -26.20 26.91
C PHE A 752 -8.78 -25.00 26.65
N PHE A 753 -9.28 -23.87 26.17
CA PHE A 753 -8.45 -22.69 25.88
C PHE A 753 -7.80 -22.11 27.13
N GLU A 754 -8.53 -22.02 28.25
CA GLU A 754 -7.95 -21.65 29.55
C GLU A 754 -6.80 -22.59 29.96
N SER A 755 -6.88 -23.89 29.62
CA SER A 755 -5.82 -24.85 29.93
C SER A 755 -4.64 -24.80 28.96
N ALA A 756 -4.89 -24.57 27.66
CA ALA A 756 -3.87 -24.47 26.63
C ALA A 756 -2.96 -23.24 26.85
N LEU A 757 -3.54 -22.10 27.24
CA LEU A 757 -2.79 -20.88 27.55
C LEU A 757 -1.86 -21.07 28.76
N LYS A 758 -2.35 -21.65 29.86
CA LYS A 758 -1.53 -21.98 31.06
C LYS A 758 -0.38 -22.94 30.74
N HIS A 759 -0.58 -23.86 29.80
CA HIS A 759 0.47 -24.77 29.31
C HIS A 759 1.53 -24.05 28.46
N CYS A 760 1.15 -23.00 27.74
CA CYS A 760 2.08 -22.17 26.97
C CYS A 760 2.98 -21.33 27.90
N GLU A 761 2.39 -20.66 28.91
CA GLU A 761 3.11 -19.90 29.95
C GLU A 761 4.13 -20.76 30.72
N THR A 762 3.75 -21.99 31.06
CA THR A 762 4.64 -22.94 31.74
C THR A 762 5.75 -23.48 30.84
N ARG A 763 5.51 -23.69 29.54
CA ARG A 763 6.59 -24.03 28.58
C ARG A 763 7.59 -22.90 28.38
N GLN A 764 7.13 -21.64 28.31
CA GLN A 764 8.01 -20.48 28.16
C GLN A 764 8.94 -20.29 29.38
N SER A 765 8.41 -20.44 30.59
CA SER A 765 9.20 -20.37 31.83
C SER A 765 10.17 -21.56 32.01
N VAL A 766 9.79 -22.78 31.61
CA VAL A 766 10.71 -23.93 31.63
C VAL A 766 11.87 -23.77 30.65
N ASN A 767 11.62 -23.28 29.42
CA ASN A 767 12.68 -23.07 28.41
C ASN A 767 13.72 -22.01 28.81
N GLN A 768 13.35 -21.03 29.65
CA GLN A 768 14.33 -20.11 30.24
C GLN A 768 15.24 -20.79 31.28
N SER A 769 14.78 -21.86 31.95
CA SER A 769 15.57 -22.59 32.95
C SER A 769 16.51 -23.65 32.36
N SER A 770 16.17 -24.24 31.21
CA SER A 770 16.95 -25.30 30.55
C SER A 770 18.15 -24.79 29.73
N LEU A 771 18.25 -23.47 29.48
CA LEU A 771 19.40 -22.84 28.83
C LEU A 771 20.63 -22.65 29.76
N CYS A 772 20.51 -22.95 31.06
CA CYS A 772 21.55 -22.70 32.07
C CYS A 772 22.54 -23.86 32.31
N LEU A 773 22.56 -24.91 31.49
CA LEU A 773 23.42 -26.09 31.70
C LEU A 773 24.08 -26.62 30.41
N SER A 774 25.03 -25.88 29.84
CA SER A 774 26.25 -26.45 29.21
C SER A 774 27.19 -25.40 28.57
N SER A 775 28.19 -24.92 29.33
CA SER A 775 29.60 -24.82 28.91
C SER A 775 30.41 -23.96 29.90
N SER A 776 31.48 -24.52 30.46
CA SER A 776 32.45 -23.83 31.32
C SER A 776 33.80 -23.67 30.61
N ASP A 777 34.54 -22.61 30.96
CA ASP A 777 35.96 -22.34 30.67
C ASP A 777 36.35 -22.10 29.19
N THR A 778 37.20 -21.14 28.78
CA THR A 778 37.93 -19.98 29.41
C THR A 778 38.37 -19.00 28.28
N SER A 779 38.81 -17.75 28.46
CA SER A 779 39.04 -16.89 29.65
C SER A 779 39.02 -15.37 29.31
N LYS A 780 38.62 -14.57 30.30
CA LYS A 780 38.87 -13.14 30.60
C LYS A 780 39.74 -12.26 29.66
N GLU A 781 39.23 -11.04 29.40
CA GLU A 781 39.82 -9.81 29.96
C GLU A 781 38.73 -8.73 30.24
N SER A 782 39.03 -7.74 31.08
CA SER A 782 38.09 -6.72 31.63
C SER A 782 38.37 -5.33 31.02
N SER A 783 37.47 -4.32 30.99
CA SER A 783 36.61 -3.79 32.07
C SER A 783 35.72 -2.62 31.59
N MET A 784 34.60 -2.33 32.28
CA MET A 784 33.77 -1.08 32.23
C MET A 784 33.12 -0.79 30.84
N ASP A 785 31.86 -0.40 30.69
CA ASP A 785 30.97 0.38 31.57
C ASP A 785 29.46 -0.01 31.42
N ALA A 786 28.55 0.71 32.08
CA ALA A 786 27.19 0.22 32.41
C ALA A 786 26.00 0.65 31.50
N SER A 787 24.88 -0.08 31.70
CA SER A 787 23.45 0.27 31.51
C SER A 787 22.67 -0.22 30.26
N SER A 788 21.70 -1.11 30.54
CA SER A 788 20.38 -1.34 29.91
C SER A 788 20.24 -1.34 28.37
N ASN A 789 20.07 -2.54 27.78
CA ASN A 789 19.50 -2.73 26.44
C ASN A 789 18.14 -3.44 26.50
N GLN A 790 17.11 -2.80 25.94
CA GLN A 790 15.75 -3.35 25.79
C GLN A 790 15.58 -4.00 24.40
N PRO A 791 15.14 -5.27 24.28
CA PRO A 791 14.64 -5.82 23.02
C PRO A 791 13.22 -5.30 22.77
N GLY A 792 13.07 -4.42 21.77
CA GLY A 792 11.79 -3.79 21.44
C GLY A 792 11.96 -2.44 20.74
N ASN A 793 13.03 -1.71 21.07
CA ASN A 793 13.24 -0.37 20.52
C ASN A 793 13.58 -0.42 19.01
N ALA A 794 14.40 -1.36 18.55
CA ALA A 794 14.98 -1.33 17.20
C ALA A 794 13.95 -1.38 16.04
N ASP A 795 12.91 -2.22 16.12
CA ASP A 795 11.96 -2.40 15.01
C ASP A 795 10.77 -1.43 15.08
N GLN A 796 10.35 -0.99 16.28
CA GLN A 796 9.49 0.19 16.41
C GLN A 796 10.21 1.45 15.91
N ILE A 797 11.50 1.63 16.26
CA ILE A 797 12.33 2.70 15.70
C ILE A 797 12.39 2.60 14.17
N LYS A 798 12.58 1.41 13.56
CA LYS A 798 12.55 1.29 12.09
C LYS A 798 11.20 1.69 11.49
N LEU A 799 10.08 1.19 12.04
CA LEU A 799 8.75 1.50 11.52
C LEU A 799 8.45 3.00 11.65
N LEU A 800 8.66 3.56 12.84
CA LEU A 800 8.48 4.99 13.10
C LEU A 800 9.42 5.82 12.22
N ASN A 801 10.71 5.51 12.13
CA ASN A 801 11.65 6.21 11.25
C ASN A 801 11.25 6.12 9.76
N SER A 802 10.59 5.04 9.33
CA SER A 802 10.13 4.89 7.93
C SER A 802 8.83 5.65 7.62
N ALA A 803 7.97 5.86 8.63
CA ALA A 803 6.75 6.66 8.52
C ALA A 803 6.95 8.14 8.86
N MET A 804 8.07 8.46 9.52
CA MET A 804 8.48 9.80 9.94
C MET A 804 8.82 10.67 8.72
N GLN A 805 8.15 11.80 8.60
CA GLN A 805 8.48 12.82 7.62
C GLN A 805 8.92 14.12 8.30
N ASN A 806 9.89 14.79 7.68
CA ASN A 806 10.35 16.12 8.09
C ASN A 806 9.33 17.16 7.61
N TYR A 807 8.32 17.41 8.44
CA TYR A 807 7.19 18.30 8.15
C TYR A 807 6.96 19.22 9.34
N THR A 808 7.03 20.52 9.11
CA THR A 808 6.81 21.53 10.16
C THR A 808 5.33 21.67 10.43
N CYS A 809 4.87 21.18 11.58
CA CYS A 809 3.49 21.34 12.03
C CYS A 809 3.09 22.83 12.06
N PRO A 810 2.05 23.26 11.33
CA PRO A 810 1.67 24.67 11.24
C PRO A 810 1.06 25.21 12.55
N ALA A 811 0.55 24.33 13.43
CA ALA A 811 -0.02 24.70 14.73
C ALA A 811 1.00 24.74 15.89
N CYS A 812 2.02 23.88 15.92
CA CYS A 812 2.99 23.85 17.03
C CYS A 812 4.46 23.99 16.65
N GLY A 813 4.79 24.13 15.36
CA GLY A 813 6.16 24.32 14.87
C GLY A 813 7.12 23.16 15.17
N TYR A 814 6.60 21.95 15.41
CA TYR A 814 7.40 20.73 15.56
C TYR A 814 7.65 20.10 14.18
N HIS A 815 8.89 19.68 13.89
CA HIS A 815 9.33 19.28 12.55
C HIS A 815 9.07 17.80 12.18
N ILE A 816 8.36 17.06 13.03
CA ILE A 816 8.07 15.65 12.79
C ILE A 816 6.56 15.43 12.70
N ALA A 817 6.13 14.85 11.59
CA ALA A 817 4.79 14.34 11.38
C ALA A 817 4.84 12.94 10.75
N VAL A 818 3.70 12.26 10.76
CA VAL A 818 3.46 10.98 10.08
C VAL A 818 2.29 11.13 9.10
N GLN A 819 2.29 10.37 8.01
CA GLN A 819 1.15 10.38 7.09
C GLN A 819 -0.10 9.85 7.80
N PHE A 820 -1.21 10.59 7.70
CA PHE A 820 -2.45 10.31 8.39
C PHE A 820 -3.54 9.77 7.45
N TYR A 821 -3.77 10.43 6.32
CA TYR A 821 -4.85 10.07 5.39
C TYR A 821 -4.52 10.51 3.94
N ASP A 822 -4.67 9.58 2.98
CA ASP A 822 -4.61 9.83 1.54
C ASP A 822 -6.05 9.75 0.98
N GLY A 823 -6.66 10.90 0.76
CA GLY A 823 -8.04 11.02 0.26
C GLY A 823 -8.17 11.00 -1.27
N GLY A 824 -7.05 10.90 -2.01
CA GLY A 824 -7.05 11.00 -3.46
C GLY A 824 -7.25 12.43 -3.99
N LEU A 825 -7.99 12.56 -5.10
CA LEU A 825 -8.29 13.82 -5.78
C LEU A 825 -9.80 14.13 -5.69
N LEU A 826 -10.17 15.19 -4.96
CA LEU A 826 -11.57 15.60 -4.76
C LEU A 826 -11.77 17.09 -5.12
N PRO A 827 -12.95 17.49 -5.62
CA PRO A 827 -13.26 18.91 -5.86
C PRO A 827 -13.48 19.66 -4.53
N LEU A 828 -13.44 21.00 -4.58
CA LEU A 828 -13.85 21.86 -3.46
C LEU A 828 -15.29 21.52 -3.02
N THR A 829 -15.55 21.47 -1.72
CA THR A 829 -16.80 20.88 -1.18
C THR A 829 -17.77 21.89 -0.57
N THR A 830 -17.24 22.92 0.11
CA THR A 830 -18.00 23.98 0.79
C THR A 830 -17.97 25.29 0.00
N LEU A 831 -17.01 25.42 -0.92
CA LEU A 831 -16.77 26.57 -1.78
C LEU A 831 -16.98 26.20 -3.26
N ALA A 832 -17.21 27.22 -4.10
CA ALA A 832 -17.44 27.09 -5.54
C ALA A 832 -18.72 26.30 -5.95
N TRP A 833 -19.90 26.74 -5.49
CA TRP A 833 -21.19 26.17 -5.94
C TRP A 833 -21.38 26.30 -7.47
N PRO A 834 -21.49 25.18 -8.21
CA PRO A 834 -21.72 25.18 -9.64
C PRO A 834 -23.19 25.48 -9.96
N GLN A 835 -23.45 26.19 -11.06
CA GLN A 835 -24.79 26.56 -11.53
C GLN A 835 -25.36 25.56 -12.56
N SER A 836 -24.57 24.57 -13.00
CA SER A 836 -24.96 23.55 -13.97
C SER A 836 -24.33 22.19 -13.67
N CYS A 837 -24.84 21.12 -14.30
CA CYS A 837 -24.28 19.78 -14.17
C CYS A 837 -22.89 19.69 -14.80
N GLU A 838 -22.72 20.37 -15.93
CA GLU A 838 -21.48 20.48 -16.69
C GLU A 838 -20.40 21.22 -15.90
N GLU A 839 -20.74 22.33 -15.25
CA GLU A 839 -19.83 23.06 -14.35
C GLU A 839 -19.44 22.21 -13.14
N ALA A 840 -20.38 21.44 -12.56
CA ALA A 840 -20.11 20.54 -11.45
C ALA A 840 -19.15 19.38 -11.81
N GLN A 841 -19.30 18.83 -13.03
CA GLN A 841 -18.42 17.77 -13.53
C GLN A 841 -17.03 18.29 -13.92
N ALA A 842 -16.94 19.55 -14.37
CA ALA A 842 -15.70 20.20 -14.77
C ALA A 842 -14.92 20.85 -13.61
N MET A 843 -15.36 20.71 -12.36
CA MET A 843 -14.66 21.26 -11.19
C MET A 843 -13.24 20.66 -11.07
N GLU A 844 -12.25 21.53 -10.82
CA GLU A 844 -10.88 21.09 -10.56
C GLU A 844 -10.84 20.18 -9.32
N ARG A 845 -10.12 19.04 -9.43
CA ARG A 845 -9.94 18.08 -8.34
C ARG A 845 -8.54 18.21 -7.75
N LEU A 846 -8.48 18.31 -6.43
CA LEU A 846 -7.31 18.74 -5.67
C LEU A 846 -6.86 17.64 -4.69
N PRO A 847 -5.54 17.56 -4.38
CA PRO A 847 -4.96 16.45 -3.62
C PRO A 847 -5.19 16.52 -2.11
N HIS A 848 -5.56 15.40 -1.52
CA HIS A 848 -5.77 15.21 -0.08
C HIS A 848 -4.64 14.35 0.52
N ASP A 849 -3.51 14.96 0.90
CA ASP A 849 -2.34 14.28 1.50
C ASP A 849 -2.13 14.78 2.94
N PHE A 850 -2.93 14.26 3.87
CA PHE A 850 -3.01 14.74 5.25
C PHE A 850 -1.91 14.15 6.13
N MET A 851 -1.25 15.01 6.90
CA MET A 851 -0.16 14.70 7.83
C MET A 851 -0.59 14.98 9.27
N ARG A 852 -0.17 14.14 10.24
CA ARG A 852 -0.44 14.33 11.67
C ARG A 852 0.85 14.62 12.44
N CYS A 853 0.87 15.73 13.16
CA CYS A 853 1.96 16.11 14.06
C CYS A 853 2.07 15.18 15.27
N VAL A 854 3.28 14.69 15.59
CA VAL A 854 3.50 13.77 16.71
C VAL A 854 3.61 14.46 18.09
N ASP A 855 3.87 15.77 18.14
CA ASP A 855 3.94 16.54 19.41
C ASP A 855 2.55 16.98 19.90
N CYS A 856 1.71 17.50 19.00
CA CYS A 856 0.46 18.16 19.37
C CYS A 856 -0.81 17.52 18.81
N GLY A 857 -0.68 16.52 17.92
CA GLY A 857 -1.80 15.81 17.31
C GLY A 857 -2.54 16.56 16.19
N HIS A 858 -2.17 17.80 15.88
CA HIS A 858 -2.72 18.58 14.76
C HIS A 858 -2.62 17.82 13.44
N ILE A 859 -3.64 17.96 12.58
CA ILE A 859 -3.66 17.39 11.24
C ILE A 859 -3.72 18.51 10.21
N SER A 860 -2.91 18.44 9.16
CA SER A 860 -2.93 19.42 8.08
C SER A 860 -2.65 18.79 6.72
N ASN A 861 -3.23 19.36 5.65
CA ASN A 861 -3.01 18.89 4.29
C ASN A 861 -1.65 19.40 3.78
N ALA A 862 -0.70 18.49 3.55
CA ALA A 862 0.63 18.84 3.06
C ALA A 862 0.65 19.23 1.58
N ALA A 863 -0.42 18.93 0.82
CA ALA A 863 -0.59 19.28 -0.59
C ALA A 863 -1.53 20.49 -0.82
N PHE A 864 -1.79 21.28 0.22
CA PHE A 864 -2.63 22.48 0.13
C PHE A 864 -1.92 23.65 -0.55
N ASP A 865 -2.63 24.30 -1.47
CA ASP A 865 -2.24 25.54 -2.14
C ASP A 865 -3.37 26.57 -1.99
N TYR A 866 -3.07 27.67 -1.31
CA TYR A 866 -4.04 28.75 -1.06
C TYR A 866 -4.55 29.40 -2.36
N ALA A 867 -3.74 29.42 -3.42
CA ALA A 867 -4.14 29.99 -4.72
C ALA A 867 -5.24 29.18 -5.44
N LYS A 868 -5.52 27.95 -4.97
CA LYS A 868 -6.59 27.08 -5.49
C LYS A 868 -7.96 27.33 -4.87
N VAL A 869 -8.06 28.17 -3.84
CA VAL A 869 -9.31 28.42 -3.12
C VAL A 869 -9.80 29.86 -3.36
N PRO A 870 -10.98 30.08 -3.99
CA PRO A 870 -11.40 31.39 -4.51
C PRO A 870 -12.04 32.29 -3.44
N TYR A 871 -11.35 32.52 -2.30
CA TYR A 871 -11.88 33.29 -1.16
C TYR A 871 -12.27 34.75 -1.48
N SER A 872 -11.68 35.36 -2.52
CA SER A 872 -12.01 36.73 -2.97
C SER A 872 -13.31 36.81 -3.78
N ASP A 873 -13.69 35.71 -4.44
CA ASP A 873 -14.73 35.71 -5.46
C ASP A 873 -15.99 34.95 -4.99
N LYS A 874 -15.79 33.97 -4.10
CA LYS A 874 -16.84 33.13 -3.50
C LYS A 874 -16.53 32.93 -1.99
N PRO A 875 -17.01 33.81 -1.09
CA PRO A 875 -16.78 33.67 0.35
C PRO A 875 -17.45 32.43 0.94
N ASN A 876 -16.95 31.96 2.08
CA ASN A 876 -17.49 30.79 2.79
C ASN A 876 -18.82 31.13 3.48
N LEU A 877 -19.95 30.84 2.82
CA LEU A 877 -21.29 31.08 3.36
C LEU A 877 -21.81 29.86 4.15
N MET A 878 -21.22 29.58 5.31
CA MET A 878 -21.73 28.54 6.21
C MET A 878 -23.15 28.88 6.72
N PHE A 879 -24.02 27.86 6.79
CA PHE A 879 -25.42 28.03 7.21
C PHE A 879 -25.55 28.21 8.74
N ASN A 880 -25.24 29.41 9.20
CA ASN A 880 -25.18 29.79 10.61
C ASN A 880 -26.56 30.18 11.20
N LYS A 881 -27.62 29.41 10.89
CA LYS A 881 -29.01 29.74 11.24
C LYS A 881 -29.74 28.54 11.89
N GLY A 882 -29.78 28.51 13.22
CA GLY A 882 -30.51 27.49 13.99
C GLY A 882 -30.52 27.77 15.49
N ALA A 883 -31.52 27.27 16.22
CA ALA A 883 -31.72 27.59 17.64
C ALA A 883 -30.51 27.24 18.53
N ILE A 884 -29.92 26.05 18.31
CA ILE A 884 -28.73 25.57 19.05
C ILE A 884 -27.51 26.45 18.74
N TRP A 885 -27.37 26.92 17.50
CA TRP A 885 -26.29 27.82 17.10
C TRP A 885 -26.44 29.21 17.73
N SER A 886 -27.67 29.76 17.76
CA SER A 886 -27.95 31.01 18.48
C SER A 886 -27.70 30.90 19.98
N GLU A 887 -27.98 29.75 20.60
CA GLU A 887 -27.66 29.48 22.00
C GLU A 887 -26.13 29.42 22.25
N HIS A 888 -25.38 28.79 21.33
CA HIS A 888 -23.91 28.80 21.36
C HIS A 888 -23.33 30.21 21.27
N LEU A 889 -23.75 31.00 20.29
CA LEU A 889 -23.32 32.39 20.12
C LEU A 889 -23.60 33.25 21.37
N GLN A 890 -24.74 33.04 22.03
CA GLN A 890 -25.07 33.76 23.27
C GLN A 890 -24.12 33.36 24.41
N LYS A 891 -23.78 32.07 24.57
CA LYS A 891 -22.81 31.60 25.58
C LYS A 891 -21.42 32.21 25.35
N VAL A 892 -20.94 32.24 24.10
CA VAL A 892 -19.65 32.88 23.75
C VAL A 892 -19.68 34.38 23.99
N CYS A 893 -20.76 35.07 23.63
CA CYS A 893 -20.96 36.49 23.93
C CYS A 893 -20.94 36.76 25.45
N ASP A 894 -21.58 35.90 26.24
CA ASP A 894 -21.61 36.02 27.70
C ASP A 894 -20.21 35.80 28.31
N LEU A 895 -19.52 34.74 27.88
CA LEU A 895 -18.15 34.38 28.27
C LEU A 895 -17.15 35.51 28.01
N ILE A 896 -17.22 36.15 26.84
CA ILE A 896 -16.33 37.27 26.46
C ILE A 896 -16.68 38.52 27.27
N SER A 897 -17.98 38.87 27.36
CA SER A 897 -18.41 40.13 27.97
C SER A 897 -18.02 40.31 29.44
N ILE A 898 -17.88 39.23 30.20
CA ILE A 898 -17.47 39.29 31.62
C ILE A 898 -15.96 39.43 31.83
N ARG A 899 -15.16 39.39 30.75
CA ARG A 899 -13.68 39.49 30.79
C ARG A 899 -13.15 40.80 30.21
N LEU A 900 -14.00 41.63 29.59
CA LEU A 900 -13.63 42.91 29.00
C LEU A 900 -13.66 44.05 30.04
N PRO A 901 -12.81 45.09 29.89
CA PRO A 901 -12.93 46.33 30.65
C PRO A 901 -14.21 47.11 30.29
N GLU A 902 -14.51 48.19 31.04
CA GLU A 902 -15.76 48.96 30.91
C GLU A 902 -15.93 49.67 29.54
N ASN A 903 -14.82 50.09 28.91
CA ASN A 903 -14.80 50.74 27.60
C ASN A 903 -13.79 50.03 26.68
N PRO A 904 -14.08 48.79 26.22
CA PRO A 904 -13.11 47.95 25.54
C PRO A 904 -12.98 48.31 24.06
N THR A 905 -11.79 48.13 23.49
CA THR A 905 -11.56 48.06 22.03
C THR A 905 -11.47 46.59 21.61
N VAL A 906 -12.46 46.11 20.85
CA VAL A 906 -12.57 44.73 20.39
C VAL A 906 -12.46 44.66 18.87
N VAL A 907 -11.60 43.78 18.38
CA VAL A 907 -11.39 43.48 16.96
C VAL A 907 -11.90 42.07 16.66
N GLU A 908 -12.68 41.85 15.59
CA GLU A 908 -12.98 40.50 15.06
C GLU A 908 -12.38 40.35 13.65
N ILE A 909 -11.63 39.27 13.44
CA ILE A 909 -10.96 38.89 12.18
C ILE A 909 -11.80 37.82 11.49
N GLY A 910 -12.15 38.03 10.21
CA GLY A 910 -13.06 37.16 9.47
C GLY A 910 -14.48 37.26 9.98
N CYS A 911 -14.92 38.49 10.30
CA CYS A 911 -16.18 38.71 11.00
C CYS A 911 -17.44 38.41 10.15
N GLY A 912 -17.34 38.31 8.82
CA GLY A 912 -18.47 38.03 7.93
C GLY A 912 -19.64 38.99 8.15
N GLU A 913 -20.82 38.45 8.48
CA GLU A 913 -22.01 39.24 8.82
C GLU A 913 -21.92 39.95 10.21
N GLY A 914 -20.87 39.73 11.01
CA GLY A 914 -20.60 40.47 12.26
C GLY A 914 -21.58 40.19 13.42
N HIS A 915 -22.21 39.02 13.46
CA HIS A 915 -23.24 38.68 14.47
C HIS A 915 -22.74 38.73 15.92
N LEU A 916 -21.49 38.32 16.16
CA LEU A 916 -20.89 38.33 17.50
C LEU A 916 -20.54 39.75 17.94
N LEU A 917 -19.88 40.54 17.10
CA LEU A 917 -19.66 41.98 17.36
C LEU A 917 -20.99 42.72 17.62
N ARG A 918 -22.05 42.46 16.83
CA ARG A 918 -23.38 43.05 17.06
C ARG A 918 -23.98 42.68 18.43
N SER A 919 -23.74 41.46 18.90
CA SER A 919 -24.20 40.99 20.20
C SER A 919 -23.39 41.62 21.36
N LEU A 920 -22.07 41.73 21.21
CA LEU A 920 -21.18 42.38 22.17
C LEU A 920 -21.45 43.89 22.28
N ALA A 921 -21.60 44.60 21.14
CA ALA A 921 -21.87 46.03 21.11
C ALA A 921 -23.22 46.40 21.76
N LYS A 922 -24.26 45.56 21.59
CA LYS A 922 -25.54 45.73 22.28
C LYS A 922 -25.43 45.51 23.80
N LYS A 923 -24.47 44.69 24.24
CA LYS A 923 -24.25 44.37 25.66
C LYS A 923 -23.30 45.34 26.37
N ILE A 924 -22.36 45.95 25.64
CA ILE A 924 -21.39 46.93 26.13
C ILE A 924 -21.43 48.18 25.20
N PRO A 925 -22.44 49.06 25.34
CA PRO A 925 -22.68 50.15 24.38
C PRO A 925 -21.59 51.23 24.30
N TRP A 926 -20.63 51.22 25.22
CA TRP A 926 -19.54 52.20 25.33
C TRP A 926 -18.21 51.70 24.75
N GLY A 927 -18.15 50.44 24.32
CA GLY A 927 -16.97 49.86 23.68
C GLY A 927 -16.80 50.26 22.21
N LYS A 928 -15.57 50.16 21.69
CA LYS A 928 -15.26 50.30 20.28
C LYS A 928 -15.15 48.90 19.65
N PHE A 929 -15.98 48.61 18.66
CA PHE A 929 -16.04 47.30 17.99
C PHE A 929 -15.62 47.46 16.53
N ILE A 930 -14.60 46.71 16.09
CA ILE A 930 -14.06 46.79 14.72
C ILE A 930 -14.06 45.39 14.08
N GLY A 931 -14.66 45.26 12.90
CA GLY A 931 -14.64 44.03 12.11
C GLY A 931 -13.70 44.14 10.91
N PHE A 932 -12.80 43.19 10.74
CA PHE A 932 -11.94 43.04 9.56
C PHE A 932 -12.38 41.82 8.74
N ASP A 933 -12.81 42.05 7.52
CA ASP A 933 -13.11 40.99 6.55
C ASP A 933 -12.97 41.56 5.13
N PRO A 934 -12.18 40.95 4.22
CA PRO A 934 -12.05 41.42 2.83
C PRO A 934 -13.37 41.56 2.06
N ASN A 935 -14.40 40.81 2.46
CA ASN A 935 -15.70 40.74 1.80
C ASN A 935 -16.82 41.46 2.59
N ALA A 936 -16.49 42.30 3.58
CA ALA A 936 -17.48 42.96 4.45
C ALA A 936 -18.38 44.00 3.75
N GLU A 937 -19.65 43.64 3.51
CA GLU A 937 -20.78 44.57 3.37
C GLU A 937 -21.56 44.68 4.69
N ILE A 938 -20.90 45.08 5.78
CA ILE A 938 -21.55 45.18 7.10
C ILE A 938 -22.39 46.47 7.16
N GLU A 939 -23.69 46.36 6.82
CA GLU A 939 -24.66 47.43 7.12
C GLU A 939 -24.80 47.62 8.64
N THR A 940 -24.37 48.78 9.13
CA THR A 940 -24.38 49.13 10.55
C THR A 940 -25.64 49.91 10.91
N GLU A 941 -26.76 49.20 11.14
CA GLU A 941 -28.08 49.80 11.44
C GLU A 941 -28.09 50.86 12.57
N ASP A 942 -27.11 50.84 13.48
CA ASP A 942 -26.97 51.82 14.58
C ASP A 942 -25.58 52.50 14.66
N GLY A 943 -24.68 52.29 13.68
CA GLY A 943 -23.31 52.84 13.71
C GLY A 943 -22.38 52.32 14.82
N LEU A 944 -22.79 51.27 15.54
CA LEU A 944 -22.09 50.71 16.72
C LEU A 944 -20.83 49.86 16.40
N ILE A 945 -20.52 49.62 15.13
CA ILE A 945 -19.38 48.81 14.67
C ILE A 945 -18.65 49.56 13.55
N GLU A 946 -17.33 49.52 13.55
CA GLU A 946 -16.47 49.98 12.46
C GLU A 946 -16.14 48.79 11.54
N ALA A 947 -16.55 48.83 10.28
CA ALA A 947 -16.24 47.77 9.31
C ALA A 947 -15.04 48.15 8.44
N ARG A 948 -14.08 47.23 8.28
CA ARG A 948 -12.87 47.40 7.46
C ARG A 948 -12.78 46.28 6.42
N ALA A 949 -12.97 46.65 5.15
CA ALA A 949 -12.89 45.76 3.99
C ALA A 949 -11.42 45.45 3.61
N MET A 950 -10.68 44.82 4.53
CA MET A 950 -9.25 44.49 4.37
C MET A 950 -8.82 43.39 5.35
N LEU A 951 -7.64 42.82 5.13
CA LEU A 951 -7.02 41.89 6.08
C LEU A 951 -6.48 42.61 7.33
N PHE A 952 -6.50 41.91 8.47
CA PHE A 952 -5.89 42.39 9.69
C PHE A 952 -4.38 42.12 9.70
N GLU A 953 -3.59 43.15 9.42
CA GLU A 953 -2.12 43.15 9.57
C GLU A 953 -1.70 43.49 11.01
N PRO A 954 -1.14 42.55 11.81
CA PRO A 954 -0.83 42.80 13.22
C PRO A 954 0.17 43.95 13.42
N GLY A 955 1.25 43.98 12.64
CA GLY A 955 2.32 44.99 12.75
C GLY A 955 1.87 46.44 12.52
N VAL A 956 0.74 46.66 11.83
CA VAL A 956 0.15 47.98 11.60
C VAL A 956 -0.97 48.26 12.60
N HIS A 957 -1.95 47.35 12.69
CA HIS A 957 -3.20 47.63 13.37
C HIS A 957 -3.12 47.54 14.90
N LEU A 958 -2.19 46.78 15.50
CA LEU A 958 -2.02 46.81 16.96
C LEU A 958 -1.47 48.17 17.44
N ALA A 959 -0.58 48.79 16.66
CA ALA A 959 -0.06 50.12 16.95
C ALA A 959 -1.12 51.23 16.77
N GLU A 960 -2.03 51.06 15.80
CA GLU A 960 -3.14 51.98 15.55
C GLU A 960 -4.26 51.86 16.60
N LEU A 961 -4.75 50.63 16.83
CA LEU A 961 -6.00 50.38 17.55
C LEU A 961 -5.81 50.05 19.03
N LYS A 962 -4.66 49.51 19.43
CA LYS A 962 -4.37 49.00 20.78
C LYS A 962 -5.55 48.20 21.40
N PRO A 963 -6.01 47.12 20.73
CA PRO A 963 -7.21 46.38 21.16
C PRO A 963 -7.02 45.69 22.51
N ASP A 964 -8.05 45.68 23.35
CA ASP A 964 -8.11 44.85 24.56
C ASP A 964 -8.31 43.36 24.20
N LEU A 965 -9.09 43.09 23.15
CA LEU A 965 -9.39 41.74 22.66
C LEU A 965 -9.40 41.67 21.13
N ILE A 966 -8.75 40.66 20.59
CA ILE A 966 -8.85 40.20 19.21
C ILE A 966 -9.65 38.89 19.21
N ILE A 967 -10.62 38.76 18.33
CA ILE A 967 -11.48 37.59 18.15
C ILE A 967 -11.20 37.02 16.76
N SER A 968 -11.04 35.71 16.66
CA SER A 968 -10.92 35.00 15.39
C SER A 968 -11.75 33.72 15.47
N ARG A 969 -12.77 33.61 14.62
CA ARG A 969 -13.69 32.47 14.60
C ARG A 969 -13.74 31.91 13.19
N HIS A 970 -13.50 30.61 13.05
CA HIS A 970 -13.52 29.93 11.76
C HIS A 970 -12.55 30.48 10.70
N VAL A 971 -11.39 30.97 11.14
CA VAL A 971 -10.29 31.44 10.27
C VAL A 971 -9.06 30.55 10.37
N PHE A 972 -8.74 30.06 11.57
CA PHE A 972 -7.49 29.36 11.85
C PHE A 972 -7.38 28.00 11.13
N GLU A 973 -8.49 27.36 10.79
CA GLU A 973 -8.56 26.12 9.99
C GLU A 973 -8.27 26.31 8.50
N HIS A 974 -8.23 27.56 8.04
CA HIS A 974 -7.90 27.96 6.67
C HIS A 974 -6.47 28.54 6.55
N LEU A 975 -5.80 28.84 7.68
CA LEU A 975 -4.45 29.42 7.69
C LEU A 975 -3.38 28.35 7.45
N MET A 976 -2.49 28.58 6.48
CA MET A 976 -1.30 27.74 6.28
C MET A 976 -0.28 27.82 7.43
N ASN A 977 -0.32 28.88 8.25
CA ASN A 977 0.60 29.08 9.38
C ASN A 977 -0.09 29.81 10.57
N PRO A 978 -1.03 29.15 11.26
CA PRO A 978 -1.78 29.73 12.37
C PRO A 978 -0.89 30.05 13.57
N LEU A 979 0.18 29.26 13.82
CA LEU A 979 1.16 29.60 14.87
C LEU A 979 1.92 30.89 14.53
N GLY A 980 2.37 31.04 13.29
CA GLY A 980 3.09 32.24 12.83
C GLY A 980 2.26 33.50 12.99
N PHE A 981 0.98 33.46 12.61
CA PHE A 981 0.06 34.58 12.79
C PHE A 981 -0.13 34.94 14.28
N ALA A 982 -0.34 33.95 15.16
CA ALA A 982 -0.47 34.20 16.60
C ALA A 982 0.83 34.73 17.24
N GLN A 983 2.00 34.32 16.73
CA GLN A 983 3.30 34.87 17.14
C GLN A 983 3.53 36.30 16.62
N GLU A 984 3.04 36.64 15.42
CA GLU A 984 3.09 38.00 14.89
C GLU A 984 2.24 38.96 15.73
N VAL A 985 1.02 38.55 16.12
CA VAL A 985 0.18 39.30 17.08
C VAL A 985 0.92 39.53 18.40
N ALA A 986 1.55 38.50 18.97
CA ALA A 986 2.33 38.62 20.20
C ALA A 986 3.51 39.61 20.07
N PHE A 987 4.26 39.54 18.97
CA PHE A 987 5.40 40.42 18.74
C PHE A 987 4.98 41.86 18.43
N ALA A 988 3.93 42.05 17.63
CA ALA A 988 3.36 43.36 17.34
C ALA A 988 2.84 44.05 18.62
N ALA A 989 2.23 43.29 19.54
CA ALA A 989 1.83 43.80 20.87
C ALA A 989 3.03 44.29 21.70
N ASN A 990 4.15 43.55 21.66
CA ASN A 990 5.41 43.95 22.31
C ASN A 990 6.02 45.21 21.68
N VAL A 991 5.90 45.39 20.36
CA VAL A 991 6.41 46.58 19.63
C VAL A 991 5.53 47.81 19.85
N ALA A 992 4.21 47.63 19.88
CA ALA A 992 3.21 48.68 20.10
C ALA A 992 3.07 49.12 21.57
N ASP A 993 3.67 48.37 22.51
CA ASP A 993 3.51 48.52 23.96
C ASP A 993 2.02 48.54 24.35
N CYS A 994 1.32 47.46 24.00
CA CYS A 994 -0.08 47.23 24.36
C CYS A 994 -0.30 45.81 24.89
N ALA A 995 -1.03 45.69 25.99
CA ALA A 995 -1.55 44.40 26.45
C ALA A 995 -2.85 44.08 25.70
N THR A 996 -3.00 42.85 25.22
CA THR A 996 -4.16 42.41 24.43
C THR A 996 -4.40 40.91 24.62
N SER A 997 -5.65 40.46 24.51
CA SER A 997 -6.00 39.04 24.48
C SER A 997 -6.41 38.60 23.07
N LEU A 998 -6.30 37.30 22.78
CA LEU A 998 -6.78 36.66 21.56
C LEU A 998 -7.71 35.50 21.90
N PHE A 999 -8.92 35.55 21.36
CA PHE A 999 -9.91 34.48 21.39
C PHE A 999 -9.92 33.78 20.02
N ILE A 1000 -9.74 32.45 20.02
CA ILE A 1000 -9.78 31.60 18.82
C ILE A 1000 -10.94 30.62 18.96
N GLU A 1001 -11.75 30.44 17.92
CA GLU A 1001 -12.75 29.35 17.80
C GLU A 1001 -12.54 28.60 16.47
N VAL A 1002 -12.45 27.27 16.52
CA VAL A 1002 -12.23 26.37 15.37
C VAL A 1002 -12.99 25.03 15.53
N PRO A 1003 -13.27 24.30 14.43
CA PRO A 1003 -13.82 22.95 14.48
C PRO A 1003 -12.92 21.99 15.27
N CYS A 1004 -13.55 21.13 16.07
CA CYS A 1004 -12.86 20.15 16.91
C CYS A 1004 -12.82 18.78 16.24
N ILE A 1005 -11.62 18.26 15.98
CA ILE A 1005 -11.46 16.91 15.38
C ILE A 1005 -11.23 15.79 16.40
N ASP A 1006 -11.38 16.03 17.70
CA ASP A 1006 -11.21 14.97 18.71
C ASP A 1006 -12.27 13.86 18.55
N GLY A 1007 -13.54 14.24 18.30
CA GLY A 1007 -14.61 13.30 17.97
C GLY A 1007 -14.46 12.63 16.60
N VAL A 1008 -13.97 13.38 15.61
CA VAL A 1008 -13.65 12.89 14.25
C VAL A 1008 -12.64 11.73 14.31
N LEU A 1009 -11.57 11.92 15.09
CA LEU A 1009 -10.53 10.91 15.30
C LEU A 1009 -11.03 9.69 16.07
N ALA A 1010 -11.88 9.88 17.08
CA ALA A 1010 -12.46 8.78 17.86
C ALA A 1010 -13.44 7.91 17.03
N ALA A 1011 -14.18 8.52 16.11
CA ALA A 1011 -15.16 7.84 15.26
C ALA A 1011 -14.62 7.39 13.88
N GLY A 1012 -13.39 7.79 13.51
CA GLY A 1012 -12.79 7.48 12.21
C GLY A 1012 -13.52 8.15 11.02
N ARG A 1013 -14.13 9.31 11.22
CA ARG A 1013 -14.85 10.02 10.15
C ARG A 1013 -13.83 10.60 9.14
N THR A 1014 -13.84 10.15 7.89
CA THR A 1014 -12.95 10.69 6.84
C THR A 1014 -13.54 11.85 6.07
N VAL A 1015 -14.86 12.06 6.15
CA VAL A 1015 -15.60 13.09 5.41
C VAL A 1015 -15.36 14.51 5.93
N ASP A 1016 -14.86 14.64 7.15
CA ASP A 1016 -14.48 15.92 7.78
C ASP A 1016 -13.15 16.49 7.24
N PHE A 1017 -12.44 15.75 6.38
CA PHE A 1017 -11.17 16.14 5.77
C PHE A 1017 -11.35 16.51 4.28
N PHE A 1018 -11.51 17.81 4.01
CA PHE A 1018 -11.72 18.38 2.68
C PHE A 1018 -10.77 19.55 2.40
N TYR A 1019 -10.51 19.83 1.12
CA TYR A 1019 -9.33 20.60 0.69
C TYR A 1019 -9.22 22.00 1.32
N GLU A 1020 -10.31 22.77 1.32
CA GLU A 1020 -10.33 24.14 1.84
C GLU A 1020 -10.19 24.26 3.37
N HIS A 1021 -10.28 23.16 4.12
CA HIS A 1021 -9.82 23.10 5.51
C HIS A 1021 -8.42 22.49 5.52
N ASN A 1022 -7.39 23.34 5.58
CA ASN A 1022 -6.00 22.89 5.53
C ASN A 1022 -5.42 22.54 6.90
N SER A 1023 -6.05 22.99 7.98
CA SER A 1023 -5.57 22.87 9.36
C SER A 1023 -6.70 22.42 10.30
N HIS A 1024 -6.55 21.23 10.88
CA HIS A 1024 -7.55 20.58 11.74
C HIS A 1024 -7.06 20.46 13.18
N PHE A 1025 -7.82 21.01 14.12
CA PHE A 1025 -7.39 21.16 15.50
C PHE A 1025 -8.04 20.13 16.46
N THR A 1026 -7.18 19.38 17.14
CA THR A 1026 -7.50 18.72 18.42
C THR A 1026 -7.44 19.73 19.56
N THR A 1027 -8.11 19.48 20.68
CA THR A 1027 -8.01 20.30 21.90
C THR A 1027 -6.54 20.49 22.33
N GLN A 1028 -5.75 19.41 22.26
CA GLN A 1028 -4.32 19.43 22.56
C GLN A 1028 -3.53 20.34 21.61
N SER A 1029 -3.87 20.36 20.32
CA SER A 1029 -3.14 21.17 19.33
C SER A 1029 -3.38 22.67 19.50
N LEU A 1030 -4.62 23.08 19.81
CA LEU A 1030 -4.96 24.49 20.05
C LEU A 1030 -4.31 24.99 21.35
N GLU A 1031 -4.35 24.20 22.43
CA GLU A 1031 -3.65 24.54 23.68
C GLU A 1031 -2.13 24.66 23.44
N ARG A 1032 -1.54 23.76 22.67
CA ARG A 1032 -0.10 23.77 22.35
C ARG A 1032 0.30 24.98 21.51
N LEU A 1033 -0.54 25.40 20.56
CA LEU A 1033 -0.36 26.62 19.78
C LEU A 1033 -0.32 27.85 20.70
N LEU A 1034 -1.36 28.03 21.52
CA LEU A 1034 -1.49 29.20 22.38
C LEU A 1034 -0.36 29.29 23.43
N LYS A 1035 0.05 28.14 24.01
CA LYS A 1035 1.23 28.07 24.91
C LYS A 1035 2.56 28.44 24.25
N ARG A 1036 2.67 28.47 22.91
CA ARG A 1036 3.90 28.86 22.20
C ARG A 1036 4.01 30.35 21.88
N CYS A 1037 2.93 31.13 21.99
CA CYS A 1037 2.90 32.55 21.64
C CYS A 1037 2.44 33.46 22.79
N ALA A 1038 1.52 33.00 23.65
CA ALA A 1038 0.92 33.82 24.68
C ALA A 1038 1.76 33.93 25.97
N THR A 1039 1.49 34.98 26.76
CA THR A 1039 2.05 35.11 28.12
C THR A 1039 1.28 34.26 29.13
N SER A 1040 -0.04 34.16 28.97
CA SER A 1040 -0.90 33.18 29.65
C SER A 1040 -1.92 32.60 28.69
N VAL A 1041 -2.31 31.35 28.92
CA VAL A 1041 -3.51 30.75 28.31
C VAL A 1041 -4.55 30.70 29.42
N ASP A 1042 -5.65 31.43 29.21
CA ASP A 1042 -6.62 31.74 30.26
C ASP A 1042 -7.81 30.75 30.24
N LEU A 1043 -7.99 30.03 29.11
CA LEU A 1043 -9.11 29.12 28.84
C LEU A 1043 -8.83 28.25 27.61
N ILE A 1044 -9.23 26.98 27.65
CA ILE A 1044 -9.47 26.08 26.51
C ILE A 1044 -10.72 25.25 26.84
N GLU A 1045 -11.75 25.25 25.99
CA GLU A 1045 -13.01 24.52 26.20
C GLU A 1045 -13.61 24.02 24.86
N THR A 1046 -14.45 22.98 24.94
CA THR A 1046 -15.30 22.49 23.85
C THR A 1046 -16.73 23.04 23.95
N SER A 1047 -17.44 23.08 22.83
CA SER A 1047 -18.82 23.56 22.75
C SER A 1047 -19.54 22.99 21.53
N TYR A 1048 -20.83 23.34 21.35
CA TYR A 1048 -21.66 22.88 20.22
C TYR A 1048 -21.62 21.35 20.01
N ASN A 1049 -21.90 20.60 21.09
CA ASN A 1049 -21.80 19.13 21.14
C ASN A 1049 -20.39 18.57 20.86
N ASP A 1050 -19.36 19.26 21.34
CA ASP A 1050 -17.94 18.94 21.18
C ASP A 1050 -17.40 18.98 19.73
N GLU A 1051 -18.19 19.48 18.77
CA GLU A 1051 -17.77 19.70 17.37
C GLU A 1051 -16.98 21.02 17.19
N VAL A 1052 -16.90 21.88 18.21
CA VAL A 1052 -16.16 23.16 18.20
C VAL A 1052 -15.30 23.30 19.47
N ILE A 1053 -14.06 23.80 19.32
CA ILE A 1053 -13.18 24.21 20.42
C ILE A 1053 -12.90 25.71 20.36
N TYR A 1054 -12.81 26.34 21.54
CA TYR A 1054 -12.31 27.70 21.66
C TYR A 1054 -11.25 27.86 22.75
N GLY A 1055 -10.39 28.86 22.58
CA GLY A 1055 -9.33 29.21 23.51
C GLY A 1055 -9.17 30.71 23.66
N LEU A 1056 -8.86 31.17 24.87
CA LEU A 1056 -8.52 32.57 25.17
C LEU A 1056 -7.10 32.62 25.75
N ALA A 1057 -6.29 33.53 25.24
CA ALA A 1057 -4.93 33.73 25.72
C ALA A 1057 -4.54 35.21 25.73
N SER A 1058 -3.63 35.59 26.62
CA SER A 1058 -3.25 36.99 26.85
C SER A 1058 -1.79 37.25 26.52
N PHE A 1059 -1.53 38.38 25.86
CA PHE A 1059 -0.20 38.88 25.52
C PHE A 1059 0.13 40.13 26.34
N GLN A 1060 1.31 40.13 26.95
CA GLN A 1060 1.83 41.24 27.75
C GLN A 1060 3.18 41.70 27.18
N PRO A 1061 3.47 43.01 27.12
CA PRO A 1061 4.73 43.54 26.59
C PRO A 1061 6.00 42.91 27.19
N GLN A 1062 6.77 42.19 26.37
CA GLN A 1062 8.06 41.59 26.73
C GLN A 1062 9.23 42.34 26.07
N SER A 1063 9.97 43.12 26.86
CA SER A 1063 11.05 44.00 26.38
C SER A 1063 12.23 43.27 25.71
N HIS A 1064 12.49 42.00 26.06
CA HIS A 1064 13.66 41.26 25.58
C HIS A 1064 13.63 40.95 24.07
N GLN A 1065 12.48 40.58 23.52
CA GLN A 1065 12.36 40.21 22.10
C GLN A 1065 12.59 41.42 21.18
N VAL A 1066 12.02 42.57 21.55
CA VAL A 1066 12.20 43.84 20.82
C VAL A 1066 13.66 44.29 20.86
N GLU A 1067 14.36 44.08 21.97
CA GLU A 1067 15.78 44.42 22.11
C GLU A 1067 16.68 43.52 21.25
N LEU A 1068 16.41 42.22 21.14
CA LEU A 1068 17.12 41.33 20.21
C LEU A 1068 16.92 41.76 18.74
N ALA A 1069 15.70 42.17 18.36
CA ALA A 1069 15.42 42.68 17.03
C ALA A 1069 16.23 43.96 16.72
N ARG A 1070 16.32 44.90 17.66
CA ARG A 1070 17.17 46.10 17.54
C ARG A 1070 18.66 45.75 17.38
N GLN A 1071 19.16 44.78 18.13
CA GLN A 1071 20.55 44.33 18.03
C GLN A 1071 20.86 43.69 16.67
N ALA A 1072 19.91 42.94 16.09
CA ALA A 1072 20.05 42.39 14.74
C ALA A 1072 20.12 43.49 13.67
N ILE A 1073 19.27 44.52 13.76
CA ILE A 1073 19.31 45.70 12.87
C ILE A 1073 20.65 46.43 12.99
N ALA A 1074 21.10 46.72 14.21
CA ALA A 1074 22.38 47.40 14.45
C ALA A 1074 23.60 46.57 13.95
N PHE A 1075 23.52 45.23 14.02
CA PHE A 1075 24.53 44.36 13.41
C PHE A 1075 24.51 44.44 11.87
N GLN A 1076 23.33 44.45 11.25
CA GLN A 1076 23.16 44.57 9.80
C GLN A 1076 23.76 45.88 9.27
N GLU A 1077 23.47 47.02 9.92
CA GLU A 1077 24.05 48.32 9.60
C GLU A 1077 25.59 48.30 9.71
N LYS A 1078 26.12 47.75 10.81
CA LYS A 1078 27.56 47.63 11.04
C LYS A 1078 28.25 46.70 10.03
N ALA A 1079 27.60 45.62 9.62
CA ALA A 1079 28.10 44.69 8.62
C ALA A 1079 28.16 45.33 7.23
N LEU A 1080 27.15 46.12 6.85
CA LEU A 1080 27.13 46.90 5.61
C LEU A 1080 28.25 47.94 5.57
N GLN A 1081 28.48 48.66 6.67
CA GLN A 1081 29.59 49.61 6.80
C GLN A 1081 30.95 48.90 6.71
N SER A 1082 31.10 47.74 7.35
CA SER A 1082 32.31 46.91 7.31
C SER A 1082 32.63 46.41 5.90
N ALA A 1083 31.62 45.91 5.17
CA ALA A 1083 31.77 45.48 3.79
C ALA A 1083 32.17 46.64 2.85
N THR A 1084 31.62 47.83 3.08
CA THR A 1084 31.94 49.05 2.31
C THR A 1084 33.40 49.47 2.54
N ASN A 1085 33.86 49.50 3.79
CA ASN A 1085 35.24 49.84 4.14
C ASN A 1085 36.25 48.85 3.51
N LEU A 1086 35.95 47.55 3.59
CA LEU A 1086 36.81 46.50 3.04
C LEU A 1086 36.90 46.55 1.51
N ALA A 1087 35.79 46.84 0.82
CA ALA A 1087 35.79 47.00 -0.64
C ALA A 1087 36.79 48.07 -1.10
N VAL A 1088 36.81 49.23 -0.43
CA VAL A 1088 37.79 50.30 -0.71
C VAL A 1088 39.22 49.81 -0.52
N GLN A 1089 39.52 49.11 0.57
CA GLN A 1089 40.88 48.61 0.83
C GLN A 1089 41.30 47.49 -0.14
N PHE A 1090 40.37 46.67 -0.64
CA PHE A 1090 40.65 45.70 -1.70
C PHE A 1090 40.90 46.37 -3.05
N ASP A 1091 40.20 47.46 -3.37
CA ASP A 1091 40.44 48.28 -4.56
C ASP A 1091 41.82 48.97 -4.48
N GLU A 1092 42.16 49.57 -3.35
CA GLU A 1092 43.51 50.11 -3.08
C GLU A 1092 44.61 49.06 -3.23
N LEU A 1093 44.42 47.87 -2.66
CA LEU A 1093 45.36 46.75 -2.76
C LEU A 1093 45.54 46.29 -4.21
N THR A 1094 44.45 46.21 -4.98
CA THR A 1094 44.49 45.85 -6.41
C THR A 1094 45.26 46.91 -7.21
N ASN A 1095 44.95 48.19 -6.98
CA ASN A 1095 45.56 49.33 -7.67
C ASN A 1095 47.04 49.55 -7.31
N SER A 1096 47.50 49.02 -6.18
CA SER A 1096 48.91 49.11 -5.75
C SER A 1096 49.89 48.34 -6.64
N GLY A 1097 49.39 47.39 -7.46
CA GLY A 1097 50.22 46.49 -8.27
C GLY A 1097 50.94 45.39 -7.48
N LYS A 1098 50.74 45.32 -6.15
CA LYS A 1098 51.31 44.27 -5.30
C LYS A 1098 50.68 42.91 -5.58
N ARG A 1099 51.52 41.90 -5.80
CA ARG A 1099 51.09 40.52 -6.01
C ARG A 1099 50.54 39.99 -4.68
N THR A 1100 49.28 39.59 -4.70
CA THR A 1100 48.55 39.17 -3.49
C THR A 1100 48.15 37.70 -3.61
N ALA A 1101 48.36 36.92 -2.54
CA ALA A 1101 47.79 35.58 -2.40
C ALA A 1101 46.77 35.54 -1.26
N ILE A 1102 45.67 34.81 -1.47
CA ILE A 1102 44.65 34.57 -0.43
C ILE A 1102 44.89 33.18 0.17
N TRP A 1103 45.00 33.10 1.50
CA TRP A 1103 45.19 31.83 2.23
C TRP A 1103 43.85 31.26 2.70
N GLY A 1104 43.54 30.06 2.22
CA GLY A 1104 42.28 29.33 2.35
C GLY A 1104 41.46 29.39 1.06
N GLY A 1105 41.12 28.22 0.49
CA GLY A 1105 40.31 28.14 -0.73
C GLY A 1105 38.86 27.67 -0.54
N THR A 1106 38.49 27.22 0.67
CA THR A 1106 37.16 26.65 0.95
C THR A 1106 36.57 27.18 2.26
N GLY A 1107 35.30 26.83 2.55
CA GLY A 1107 34.62 27.18 3.80
C GLY A 1107 34.57 28.70 4.04
N LYS A 1108 35.02 29.14 5.22
CA LYS A 1108 35.05 30.57 5.61
C LYS A 1108 35.84 31.44 4.62
N ALA A 1109 36.91 30.93 4.03
CA ALA A 1109 37.72 31.69 3.08
C ALA A 1109 37.01 31.85 1.73
N ALA A 1110 36.35 30.80 1.22
CA ALA A 1110 35.51 30.91 0.03
C ALA A 1110 34.31 31.86 0.26
N ALA A 1111 33.67 31.82 1.43
CA ALA A 1111 32.61 32.76 1.78
C ALA A 1111 33.12 34.21 1.77
N PHE A 1112 34.28 34.47 2.36
CA PHE A 1112 34.95 35.78 2.36
C PHE A 1112 35.29 36.27 0.94
N ILE A 1113 35.88 35.40 0.10
CA ILE A 1113 36.19 35.66 -1.31
C ILE A 1113 34.94 36.08 -2.09
N ASN A 1114 33.82 35.35 -1.93
CA ASN A 1114 32.56 35.66 -2.61
C ASN A 1114 31.91 36.94 -2.06
N GLN A 1115 31.85 37.10 -0.73
CA GLN A 1115 31.26 38.27 -0.07
C GLN A 1115 31.93 39.58 -0.47
N HIS A 1116 33.26 39.56 -0.63
CA HIS A 1116 34.04 40.74 -1.04
C HIS A 1116 34.41 40.77 -2.54
N LYS A 1117 33.85 39.85 -3.34
CA LYS A 1117 34.05 39.77 -4.81
C LYS A 1117 35.52 39.74 -5.23
N LEU A 1118 36.34 38.98 -4.50
CA LEU A 1118 37.77 38.84 -4.75
C LEU A 1118 38.03 37.88 -5.91
N ASP A 1119 37.74 38.32 -7.13
CA ASP A 1119 37.75 37.49 -8.34
C ASP A 1119 39.15 37.09 -8.85
N LYS A 1120 39.17 36.19 -9.84
CA LYS A 1120 40.40 35.67 -10.47
C LYS A 1120 41.22 36.72 -11.24
N GLN A 1121 40.62 37.82 -11.69
CA GLN A 1121 41.36 38.88 -12.41
C GLN A 1121 42.14 39.75 -11.43
N ARG A 1122 41.54 40.07 -10.28
CA ARG A 1122 42.13 40.93 -9.25
C ARG A 1122 43.04 40.17 -8.28
N PHE A 1123 42.64 38.96 -7.89
CA PHE A 1123 43.32 38.12 -6.90
C PHE A 1123 43.50 36.69 -7.43
N PRO A 1124 44.33 36.47 -8.47
CA PRO A 1124 44.42 35.17 -9.16
C PRO A 1124 44.92 34.02 -8.28
N THR A 1125 45.71 34.32 -7.24
CA THR A 1125 46.43 33.32 -6.45
C THR A 1125 45.68 32.97 -5.17
N VAL A 1126 45.13 31.75 -5.11
CA VAL A 1126 44.52 31.18 -3.89
C VAL A 1126 45.33 29.97 -3.45
N ILE A 1127 45.59 29.89 -2.15
CA ILE A 1127 46.53 28.94 -1.53
C ILE A 1127 45.81 28.18 -0.42
N ASP A 1128 46.04 26.87 -0.28
CA ASP A 1128 45.66 26.12 0.93
C ASP A 1128 46.81 25.22 1.42
N SER A 1129 46.77 24.90 2.72
CA SER A 1129 47.72 24.02 3.40
C SER A 1129 47.30 22.54 3.29
N ASP A 1130 46.04 22.28 2.93
CA ASP A 1130 45.43 20.96 2.83
C ASP A 1130 45.53 20.42 1.40
N LEU A 1131 46.30 19.34 1.22
CA LEU A 1131 46.53 18.69 -0.07
C LEU A 1131 45.24 18.18 -0.73
N ASN A 1132 44.21 17.84 0.03
CA ASN A 1132 42.94 17.33 -0.51
C ASN A 1132 42.16 18.38 -1.31
N LYS A 1133 42.51 19.67 -1.15
CA LYS A 1133 41.88 20.79 -1.85
C LYS A 1133 42.71 21.28 -3.05
N VAL A 1134 43.96 20.87 -3.17
CA VAL A 1134 44.87 21.35 -4.21
C VAL A 1134 44.41 20.83 -5.58
N GLY A 1135 44.40 21.71 -6.58
CA GLY A 1135 43.88 21.40 -7.92
C GLY A 1135 42.34 21.39 -8.01
N THR A 1136 41.64 21.71 -6.92
CA THR A 1136 40.21 22.05 -6.94
C THR A 1136 40.03 23.57 -7.06
N PHE A 1137 38.78 24.05 -7.15
CA PHE A 1137 38.48 25.46 -7.41
C PHE A 1137 37.67 26.09 -6.27
N VAL A 1138 37.89 27.37 -6.00
CA VAL A 1138 37.08 28.17 -5.09
C VAL A 1138 35.64 28.22 -5.61
N PRO A 1139 34.64 27.74 -4.83
CA PRO A 1139 33.24 27.81 -5.24
C PRO A 1139 32.81 29.25 -5.53
N GLY A 1140 32.05 29.45 -6.61
CA GLY A 1140 31.55 30.76 -7.06
C GLY A 1140 32.53 31.56 -7.93
N THR A 1141 33.82 31.64 -7.58
CA THR A 1141 34.78 32.51 -8.30
C THR A 1141 35.76 31.78 -9.23
N GLY A 1142 35.92 30.44 -9.12
CA GLY A 1142 36.70 29.65 -10.07
C GLY A 1142 38.22 29.90 -10.07
N GLN A 1143 38.77 30.50 -9.01
CA GLN A 1143 40.21 30.47 -8.75
C GLN A 1143 40.64 29.04 -8.43
N GLU A 1144 41.77 28.61 -8.98
CA GLU A 1144 42.36 27.31 -8.63
C GLU A 1144 43.02 27.40 -7.25
N ILE A 1145 42.81 26.38 -6.42
CA ILE A 1145 43.41 26.28 -5.10
C ILE A 1145 44.76 25.59 -5.27
N LEU A 1146 45.83 26.35 -5.07
CA LEU A 1146 47.21 25.88 -5.19
C LEU A 1146 47.78 25.50 -3.82
N PHE A 1147 48.80 24.64 -3.79
CA PHE A 1147 49.49 24.32 -2.56
C PHE A 1147 50.44 25.44 -2.13
N ARG A 1148 50.56 25.68 -0.81
CA ARG A 1148 51.38 26.78 -0.23
C ARG A 1148 52.82 26.88 -0.76
N ASP A 1149 53.43 25.75 -1.11
CA ASP A 1149 54.82 25.70 -1.58
C ASP A 1149 54.99 26.45 -2.92
N LYS A 1150 53.89 26.73 -3.66
CA LYS A 1150 53.90 27.64 -4.81
C LYS A 1150 54.29 29.08 -4.46
N LEU A 1151 54.12 29.51 -3.21
CA LEU A 1151 54.65 30.79 -2.73
C LEU A 1151 56.15 30.77 -2.41
N VAL A 1152 56.78 29.58 -2.31
CA VAL A 1152 58.24 29.45 -2.24
C VAL A 1152 58.84 29.56 -3.64
N GLU A 1153 58.21 28.94 -4.63
CA GLU A 1153 58.59 29.06 -6.05
C GLU A 1153 58.33 30.48 -6.61
N ASN A 1154 57.18 31.07 -6.27
CA ASN A 1154 56.71 32.35 -6.77
C ASN A 1154 56.28 33.24 -5.59
N PRO A 1155 57.23 33.89 -4.88
CA PRO A 1155 56.93 34.69 -3.70
C PRO A 1155 56.06 35.89 -4.07
N VAL A 1156 55.13 36.23 -3.17
CA VAL A 1156 54.15 37.33 -3.32
C VAL A 1156 54.49 38.47 -2.36
N ASP A 1157 53.91 39.65 -2.62
CA ASP A 1157 54.18 40.85 -1.85
C ASP A 1157 53.24 40.92 -0.63
N VAL A 1158 51.97 40.50 -0.79
CA VAL A 1158 50.96 40.47 0.27
C VAL A 1158 50.34 39.08 0.41
N ILE A 1159 50.21 38.61 1.66
CA ILE A 1159 49.41 37.42 1.98
C ILE A 1159 48.17 37.87 2.77
N LEU A 1160 46.98 37.60 2.23
CA LEU A 1160 45.70 37.87 2.86
C LEU A 1160 45.17 36.61 3.54
N ILE A 1161 45.03 36.62 4.87
CA ILE A 1161 44.46 35.49 5.62
C ILE A 1161 42.98 35.76 5.91
N ALA A 1162 42.11 35.11 5.15
CA ALA A 1162 40.66 35.23 5.30
C ALA A 1162 40.11 34.60 6.61
N THR A 1163 40.87 33.70 7.25
CA THR A 1163 40.45 32.98 8.47
C THR A 1163 41.19 33.45 9.72
N GLN A 1164 40.73 34.56 10.31
CA GLN A 1164 41.31 35.22 11.49
C GLN A 1164 41.72 34.27 12.64
N TRP A 1165 40.84 33.34 13.02
CA TRP A 1165 41.08 32.42 14.14
C TRP A 1165 42.29 31.50 13.94
N ARG A 1166 42.67 31.21 12.68
CA ARG A 1166 43.82 30.40 12.28
C ARG A 1166 45.01 31.26 11.82
N ALA A 1167 44.91 32.59 11.91
CA ALA A 1167 45.95 33.49 11.40
C ALA A 1167 47.31 33.23 12.07
N ALA A 1168 47.36 32.98 13.38
CA ALA A 1168 48.59 32.62 14.07
C ALA A 1168 49.26 31.35 13.53
N ASP A 1169 48.49 30.29 13.29
CA ASP A 1169 49.01 29.02 12.79
C ASP A 1169 49.48 29.15 11.33
N ILE A 1170 48.74 29.90 10.50
CA ILE A 1170 49.11 30.19 9.12
C ILE A 1170 50.40 31.04 9.08
N VAL A 1171 50.54 32.03 9.96
CA VAL A 1171 51.79 32.82 10.07
C VAL A 1171 52.97 31.94 10.54
N LEU A 1172 52.76 31.03 11.49
CA LEU A 1172 53.77 30.04 11.88
C LEU A 1172 54.12 29.08 10.73
N GLU A 1173 53.15 28.69 9.92
CA GLU A 1173 53.34 27.84 8.73
C GLU A 1173 54.14 28.57 7.65
N ILE A 1174 53.83 29.84 7.37
CA ILE A 1174 54.59 30.73 6.48
C ILE A 1174 56.06 30.82 6.93
N GLN A 1175 56.29 31.04 8.22
CA GLN A 1175 57.65 31.13 8.79
C GLN A 1175 58.41 29.81 8.71
N ARG A 1176 57.79 28.68 9.07
CA ARG A 1176 58.42 27.34 9.02
C ARG A 1176 58.85 26.96 7.62
N ASN A 1177 58.04 27.27 6.61
CA ASN A 1177 58.30 26.98 5.20
C ASN A 1177 59.12 28.08 4.48
N GLN A 1178 59.59 29.10 5.21
CA GLN A 1178 60.43 30.20 4.70
C GLN A 1178 59.81 31.00 3.53
N ILE A 1179 58.48 31.01 3.45
CA ILE A 1179 57.73 31.76 2.42
C ILE A 1179 58.02 33.27 2.59
N GLN A 1180 58.42 33.93 1.51
CA GLN A 1180 58.73 35.36 1.51
C GLN A 1180 57.44 36.19 1.31
N PHE A 1181 57.34 37.31 2.02
CA PHE A 1181 56.24 38.29 1.95
C PHE A 1181 56.74 39.67 2.41
N GLU A 1182 56.03 40.74 2.05
CA GLU A 1182 56.26 42.09 2.58
C GLU A 1182 55.33 42.39 3.77
N THR A 1183 54.04 42.06 3.65
CA THR A 1183 53.06 42.18 4.74
C THR A 1183 52.05 41.02 4.72
N ILE A 1184 51.47 40.72 5.89
CA ILE A 1184 50.36 39.79 6.06
C ILE A 1184 49.16 40.58 6.55
N LEU A 1185 48.08 40.57 5.78
CA LEU A 1185 46.84 41.27 6.10
C LEU A 1185 45.80 40.29 6.65
N ILE A 1186 45.09 40.73 7.69
CA ILE A 1186 43.86 40.09 8.18
C ILE A 1186 42.72 41.10 8.16
N GLU A 1187 41.49 40.63 7.99
CA GLU A 1187 40.31 41.43 8.34
C GLU A 1187 40.19 41.50 9.88
N TYR A 1188 39.93 42.68 10.42
CA TYR A 1188 39.48 42.85 11.80
C TYR A 1188 38.63 44.12 11.94
N GLN A 1189 37.43 43.98 12.54
CA GLN A 1189 36.47 45.06 12.76
C GLN A 1189 36.05 45.84 11.49
N GLY A 1190 35.98 45.16 10.35
CA GLY A 1190 35.60 45.74 9.06
C GLY A 1190 36.72 46.50 8.38
N LYS A 1191 37.98 46.12 8.63
CA LYS A 1191 39.18 46.70 7.99
C LYS A 1191 40.24 45.62 7.76
N LEU A 1192 41.00 45.75 6.68
CA LEU A 1192 42.30 45.09 6.53
C LEU A 1192 43.32 45.82 7.40
N ILE A 1193 44.04 45.04 8.22
CA ILE A 1193 45.11 45.50 9.11
C ILE A 1193 46.34 44.59 8.99
N ASP A 1194 47.52 45.10 9.31
CA ASP A 1194 48.78 44.34 9.28
C ASP A 1194 48.92 43.48 10.55
N TYR A 1195 49.12 42.17 10.37
CA TYR A 1195 49.17 41.16 11.42
C TYR A 1195 50.35 41.35 12.43
N PHE A 1196 51.37 42.12 12.09
CA PHE A 1196 52.53 42.39 12.94
C PHE A 1196 52.58 43.82 13.48
N GLN A 1197 51.94 44.78 12.81
CA GLN A 1197 52.00 46.20 13.17
C GLN A 1197 50.78 46.68 13.94
N ASP A 1198 49.58 46.16 13.64
CA ASP A 1198 48.33 46.63 14.22
C ASP A 1198 47.87 45.83 15.45
N GLN A 1199 46.97 46.40 16.26
CA GLN A 1199 46.42 45.74 17.45
C GLN A 1199 45.23 44.84 17.11
N HIS A 1200 45.38 43.52 17.36
CA HIS A 1200 44.32 42.53 17.23
C HIS A 1200 44.55 41.34 18.19
N PRO A 1201 43.50 40.57 18.54
CA PRO A 1201 43.62 39.48 19.52
C PRO A 1201 44.34 38.23 18.99
N TYR A 1202 44.48 38.09 17.67
CA TYR A 1202 44.98 36.87 17.03
C TYR A 1202 46.51 36.66 17.10
N ARG A 1203 47.27 37.54 17.76
CA ARG A 1203 48.74 37.43 17.86
C ARG A 1203 49.17 36.73 19.15
N SER A 1204 49.91 35.62 19.03
CA SER A 1204 50.46 34.88 20.17
C SER A 1204 51.63 35.62 20.84
N SER A 1205 51.59 35.71 22.18
CA SER A 1205 52.60 36.41 23.00
C SER A 1205 53.97 35.70 23.10
N LYS A 1206 54.15 34.53 22.47
CA LYS A 1206 55.40 33.75 22.52
C LYS A 1206 56.41 34.04 21.39
N MET A 1207 56.13 34.96 20.48
CA MET A 1207 56.89 35.15 19.22
C MET A 1207 57.87 36.34 19.21
N GLU A 1208 58.58 36.64 20.31
CA GLU A 1208 59.54 37.76 20.39
C GLU A 1208 61.02 37.42 20.10
N ALA A 1209 61.37 36.16 19.83
CA ALA A 1209 62.77 35.74 19.65
C ALA A 1209 63.26 35.80 18.19
N LYS A 1210 64.37 36.52 17.96
CA LYS A 1210 65.10 36.61 16.67
C LYS A 1210 65.52 35.22 16.14
N VAL A 1211 65.38 34.98 14.83
CA VAL A 1211 65.83 33.74 14.16
C VAL A 1211 66.87 34.05 13.04
N PRO A 1212 67.93 33.23 12.84
CA PRO A 1212 69.04 33.53 11.93
C PRO A 1212 68.91 32.89 10.52
N ARG A 1213 69.82 33.25 9.61
CA ARG A 1213 69.94 32.66 8.25
C ARG A 1213 70.25 31.15 8.27
N PRO A 1214 69.82 30.38 7.25
CA PRO A 1214 69.82 28.92 7.28
C PRO A 1214 71.19 28.27 6.99
N GLN A 1215 71.42 27.09 7.59
CA GLN A 1215 72.44 26.13 7.18
C GLN A 1215 71.77 24.82 6.72
N PHE A 1216 72.32 24.19 5.68
CA PHE A 1216 71.80 22.95 5.10
C PHE A 1216 72.23 21.72 5.91
N LEU A 1217 71.28 20.83 6.23
CA LEU A 1217 71.53 19.55 6.91
C LEU A 1217 71.68 18.39 5.92
N THR A 1218 72.55 17.44 6.25
CA THR A 1218 72.97 16.36 5.35
C THR A 1218 72.02 15.17 5.34
N GLN A 1219 72.08 14.37 4.27
CA GLN A 1219 71.19 13.24 3.95
C GLN A 1219 71.05 12.20 5.08
N LYS A 1220 72.04 12.08 5.97
CA LYS A 1220 72.01 11.17 7.13
C LYS A 1220 71.01 11.55 8.22
N MET A 1221 70.49 12.79 8.22
CA MET A 1221 69.46 13.23 9.17
C MET A 1221 68.04 12.91 8.68
N ARG A 1222 67.81 12.72 7.37
CA ARG A 1222 66.49 12.38 6.81
C ARG A 1222 66.03 10.95 7.12
N GLN A 1223 66.95 10.05 7.47
CA GLN A 1223 66.63 8.65 7.80
C GLN A 1223 66.20 8.44 9.26
N ARG A 1224 66.18 9.49 10.10
CA ARG A 1224 65.75 9.37 11.50
C ARG A 1224 64.31 9.83 11.76
N GLU A 1225 63.67 10.46 10.78
CA GLU A 1225 62.28 10.95 10.89
C GLU A 1225 61.24 9.97 10.31
N SER A 1226 61.66 8.85 9.70
CA SER A 1226 60.77 7.86 9.10
C SER A 1226 60.40 6.67 10.00
N GLU A 1227 60.81 6.66 11.28
CA GLU A 1227 60.52 5.58 12.24
C GLU A 1227 59.68 6.04 13.44
N GLU A 1228 59.25 7.31 13.51
CA GLU A 1228 58.59 7.88 14.71
C GLU A 1228 57.30 8.67 14.45
N LEU A 1229 56.71 8.54 13.24
CA LEU A 1229 55.41 9.15 12.88
C LEU A 1229 54.50 8.14 12.15
N ASP A 1230 54.09 7.11 12.88
CA ASP A 1230 52.91 6.30 12.58
C ASP A 1230 52.04 6.22 13.83
N LEU A 1231 51.06 7.15 13.94
CA LEU A 1231 49.91 7.13 14.86
C LEU A 1231 49.04 8.39 14.63
N ASN A 1232 47.81 8.16 14.12
CA ASN A 1232 46.71 9.10 13.82
C ASN A 1232 46.88 10.04 12.61
#